data_AF-M5P3I8-F1
#
_entry.id   AF-M5P3I8-F1
#
_cell.length_a   1.000
_cell.length_b   1.000
_cell.length_c   1.000
_cell.angle_alpha   90.00
_cell.angle_beta   90.00
_cell.angle_gamma   90.00
#
_symmetry.space_group_name_H-M   'P 1'
#
loop_
_entity.id
_entity.type
_entity.pdbx_description
1 polymer ?
#
loop_
_entity_poly.entity_id
_entity_poly.type
_entity_poly.pdbx_seq_one_letter_code
_entity_poly.pdbx_strand_id
1 'polypeptide(L)'
;MGKQKLILIGNGMAGVRTIEEILKHGGHAFDIVIIGSEPHPNYNRILLSSVLQGETNLKDITLNSRKWYEEHGITLYTGETAVNIDTHKQTVSTDKNRELAYDKLIIATGSSPFILPVPGADKEGVYGFRTIEDCRAFIDASKRFHQAAVIGGGILGLEAARGLVNLGMEVAVIHHSSHIMQNQLDPAASAMLQRELERQGIRFLLEKDTNAVLGKSRAEGVRFQDGTEMRADLIVMAAGVRPNIELAKGSGLAVNRAIIVNDHMQTNVPNVYAVGECAEHNGVVYGLIKPLYEQGRVLAKHICGLECGRYRGSVQSATLKIAGVDVFSAGKIKEDDTTTAIQLIDESAGIYKKAMFQADKMVGVMLYGDIANKQNLLDSIVKQRDITVVKKDFFQSGAESAVASMPLGETICQCNAVSKGAIIEAVQRHHLKTAEDVKRCTKASGSCGGCRPIIEELLIHTAERSHQEPAGANTMCPCTVLTEDEVVQEIQMRQLSSVQDVISALGWNKTSGCSVCVPAIDYYLRMIRPDIKAATPFEETEQEDGMCTLVPQMYGGLTNKDELRRIADVMEKYQIPQAVLTHDQRLQLSGIRRDELQHIKEELHMPVFPRKKQAIAPIKTCPCSHQESVQAAAAELEKHTDSLLMPAKIDIAISACVDDCALAAVRDIGIVKAVGGWELYAGGQGGQNARAGELLSVAGTLEEAGEYIKGFLQYYRETANYLEQVGQWIERAGLIHVREVLFDDELRRQLMERLEEESRLPEQEMIKGLM
;
A
#
# COMPACT_ATOMS: atom_id res chain seq x y z
N MET A 1 32.65 -39.87 1.16
CA MET A 1 31.75 -40.27 2.26
C MET A 1 30.33 -40.17 1.77
N GLY A 2 29.43 -41.06 2.19
CA GLY A 2 28.01 -40.99 1.85
C GLY A 2 27.34 -39.76 2.48
N LYS A 3 26.21 -39.32 1.92
CA LYS A 3 25.40 -38.24 2.50
C LYS A 3 24.81 -38.70 3.83
N GLN A 4 24.78 -37.81 4.83
CA GLN A 4 24.11 -38.05 6.11
C GLN A 4 22.60 -37.90 5.97
N LYS A 5 21.82 -38.79 6.59
CA LYS A 5 20.36 -38.71 6.60
C LYS A 5 19.89 -37.64 7.59
N LEU A 6 19.27 -36.60 7.08
CA LEU A 6 18.67 -35.51 7.85
C LEU A 6 17.15 -35.59 7.75
N ILE A 7 16.47 -35.85 8.88
CA ILE A 7 15.01 -35.84 8.94
C ILE A 7 14.54 -34.56 9.63
N LEU A 8 13.56 -33.89 9.01
CA LEU A 8 12.79 -32.81 9.61
C LEU A 8 11.35 -33.28 9.89
N ILE A 9 10.91 -33.18 11.14
CA ILE A 9 9.53 -33.41 11.54
C ILE A 9 8.84 -32.05 11.68
N GLY A 10 7.94 -31.73 10.75
CA GLY A 10 7.19 -30.48 10.71
C GLY A 10 7.54 -29.64 9.47
N ASN A 11 6.64 -29.66 8.47
CA ASN A 11 6.75 -28.90 7.22
C ASN A 11 6.31 -27.42 7.39
N GLY A 12 6.58 -26.81 8.54
CA GLY A 12 6.20 -25.43 8.86
C GLY A 12 7.26 -24.40 8.49
N MET A 13 6.94 -23.11 8.69
CA MET A 13 7.84 -21.99 8.35
C MET A 13 9.22 -22.10 9.02
N ALA A 14 9.29 -22.42 10.32
CA ALA A 14 10.55 -22.51 11.07
C ALA A 14 11.43 -23.69 10.62
N GLY A 15 10.83 -24.87 10.46
CA GLY A 15 11.54 -26.08 10.04
C GLY A 15 12.10 -25.94 8.62
N VAL A 16 11.26 -25.54 7.67
CA VAL A 16 11.70 -25.38 6.28
C VAL A 16 12.69 -24.22 6.14
N ARG A 17 12.54 -23.13 6.91
CA ARG A 17 13.56 -22.08 6.93
C ARG A 17 14.92 -22.61 7.39
N THR A 18 14.94 -23.51 8.37
CA THR A 18 16.17 -24.17 8.81
C THR A 18 16.80 -24.98 7.66
N ILE A 19 15.99 -25.70 6.89
CA ILE A 19 16.44 -26.43 5.69
C ILE A 19 16.98 -25.46 4.62
N GLU A 20 16.31 -24.34 4.35
CA GLU A 20 16.82 -23.31 3.42
C GLU A 20 18.23 -22.83 3.83
N GLU A 21 18.48 -22.61 5.12
CA GLU A 21 19.80 -22.20 5.61
C GLU A 21 20.84 -23.35 5.55
N ILE A 22 20.43 -24.60 5.79
CA ILE A 22 21.31 -25.77 5.62
C ILE A 22 21.72 -25.93 4.15
N LEU A 23 20.77 -25.77 3.22
CA LEU A 23 21.05 -25.84 1.78
C LEU A 23 22.09 -24.80 1.34
N LYS A 24 22.03 -23.58 1.90
CA LYS A 24 23.02 -22.51 1.63
C LYS A 24 24.43 -22.85 2.13
N HIS A 25 24.55 -23.54 3.27
CA HIS A 25 25.82 -23.74 3.96
C HIS A 25 26.48 -25.10 3.69
N GLY A 26 25.72 -26.13 3.37
CA GLY A 26 26.25 -27.50 3.30
C GLY A 26 25.26 -28.56 2.81
N GLY A 27 24.21 -28.18 2.07
CA GLY A 27 23.12 -29.10 1.70
C GLY A 27 23.57 -30.38 0.98
N HIS A 28 24.66 -30.32 0.22
CA HIS A 28 25.22 -31.47 -0.50
C HIS A 28 25.68 -32.61 0.42
N ALA A 29 25.94 -32.34 1.70
CA ALA A 29 26.33 -33.34 2.69
C ALA A 29 25.14 -34.18 3.21
N PHE A 30 23.89 -33.79 2.90
CA PHE A 30 22.70 -34.39 3.49
C PHE A 30 21.76 -35.01 2.45
N ASP A 31 21.14 -36.12 2.84
CA ASP A 31 19.94 -36.68 2.24
C ASP A 31 18.75 -36.27 3.11
N ILE A 32 17.89 -35.39 2.59
CA ILE A 32 16.92 -34.64 3.40
C ILE A 32 15.52 -35.22 3.21
N VAL A 33 14.89 -35.57 4.32
CA VAL A 33 13.49 -36.02 4.38
C VAL A 33 12.69 -35.07 5.26
N ILE A 34 11.52 -34.65 4.79
CA ILE A 34 10.59 -33.79 5.54
C ILE A 34 9.26 -34.53 5.70
N ILE A 35 8.77 -34.60 6.94
CA ILE A 35 7.49 -35.21 7.29
C ILE A 35 6.55 -34.11 7.79
N GLY A 36 5.33 -34.04 7.26
CA GLY A 36 4.33 -33.05 7.66
C GLY A 36 2.91 -33.60 7.62
N SER A 37 2.17 -33.37 8.71
CA SER A 37 0.78 -33.86 8.86
C SER A 37 -0.21 -33.17 7.92
N GLU A 38 0.06 -31.94 7.47
CA GLU A 38 -0.80 -31.22 6.54
C GLU A 38 -0.57 -31.70 5.09
N PRO A 39 -1.61 -31.82 4.25
CA PRO A 39 -1.50 -32.35 2.88
C PRO A 39 -0.93 -31.35 1.86
N HIS A 40 -0.21 -30.32 2.31
CA HIS A 40 0.26 -29.19 1.51
C HIS A 40 1.78 -29.01 1.59
N PRO A 41 2.40 -28.38 0.57
CA PRO A 41 3.72 -27.76 0.72
C PRO A 41 3.72 -26.71 1.85
N ASN A 42 4.91 -26.28 2.29
CA ASN A 42 4.95 -25.28 3.35
C ASN A 42 4.43 -23.92 2.86
N TYR A 43 3.74 -23.22 3.74
CA TYR A 43 3.09 -21.96 3.43
C TYR A 43 3.25 -20.97 4.58
N ASN A 44 2.95 -19.70 4.29
CA ASN A 44 3.02 -18.61 5.23
C ASN A 44 1.76 -18.58 6.09
N ARG A 45 1.83 -19.19 7.26
CA ARG A 45 0.71 -19.29 8.20
C ARG A 45 0.24 -17.94 8.73
N ILE A 46 1.09 -16.92 8.72
CA ILE A 46 0.76 -15.56 9.18
C ILE A 46 -0.28 -14.92 8.25
N LEU A 47 -0.28 -15.27 6.96
CA LEU A 47 -1.18 -14.69 5.96
C LEU A 47 -2.52 -15.41 5.84
N LEU A 48 -2.81 -16.41 6.70
CA LEU A 48 -4.11 -17.07 6.72
C LEU A 48 -5.25 -16.10 7.06
N SER A 49 -4.99 -15.09 7.89
CA SER A 49 -5.93 -14.01 8.18
C SER A 49 -6.20 -13.15 6.95
N SER A 50 -5.17 -12.75 6.19
CA SER A 50 -5.33 -12.05 4.91
C SER A 50 -6.12 -12.87 3.88
N VAL A 51 -5.94 -14.19 3.85
CA VAL A 51 -6.78 -15.07 3.02
C VAL A 51 -8.24 -15.02 3.46
N LEU A 52 -8.49 -15.12 4.76
CA LEU A 52 -9.85 -15.05 5.31
C LEU A 52 -10.51 -13.68 5.03
N GLN A 53 -9.71 -12.61 5.01
CA GLN A 53 -10.15 -11.24 4.71
C GLN A 53 -10.34 -10.96 3.21
N GLY A 54 -9.92 -11.88 2.32
CA GLY A 54 -10.04 -11.74 0.87
C GLY A 54 -8.92 -10.93 0.20
N GLU A 55 -7.87 -10.56 0.92
CA GLU A 55 -6.74 -9.76 0.42
C GLU A 55 -5.76 -10.59 -0.44
N THR A 56 -5.71 -11.90 -0.19
CA THR A 56 -4.85 -12.84 -0.92
C THR A 56 -5.51 -14.21 -1.00
N ASN A 57 -4.95 -15.13 -1.77
CA ASN A 57 -5.49 -16.47 -1.92
C ASN A 57 -4.51 -17.54 -1.38
N LEU A 58 -5.03 -18.76 -1.18
CA LEU A 58 -4.26 -19.87 -0.62
C LEU A 58 -3.03 -20.27 -1.47
N LYS A 59 -3.04 -20.00 -2.78
CA LYS A 59 -1.89 -20.32 -3.63
C LYS A 59 -0.75 -19.33 -3.38
N ASP A 60 -1.08 -18.05 -3.22
CA ASP A 60 -0.11 -16.96 -3.06
C ASP A 60 0.65 -17.00 -1.72
N ILE A 61 0.09 -17.67 -0.72
CA ILE A 61 0.77 -17.86 0.58
C ILE A 61 1.73 -19.06 0.60
N THR A 62 1.82 -19.84 -0.48
CA THR A 62 2.77 -20.96 -0.57
C THR A 62 4.21 -20.43 -0.58
N LEU A 63 5.06 -20.94 0.31
CA LEU A 63 6.44 -20.45 0.45
C LEU A 63 7.40 -21.19 -0.48
N ASN A 64 7.31 -22.53 -0.52
CA ASN A 64 8.07 -23.35 -1.46
C ASN A 64 7.10 -24.28 -2.20
N SER A 65 7.18 -24.28 -3.53
CA SER A 65 6.37 -25.14 -4.38
C SER A 65 6.86 -26.60 -4.29
N ARG A 66 6.04 -27.58 -4.68
CA ARG A 66 6.48 -28.99 -4.76
C ARG A 66 7.76 -29.15 -5.60
N LYS A 67 7.84 -28.42 -6.71
CA LYS A 67 9.00 -28.37 -7.60
C LYS A 67 10.28 -27.95 -6.87
N TRP A 68 10.20 -27.02 -5.92
CA TRP A 68 11.38 -26.59 -5.15
C TRP A 68 11.98 -27.75 -4.34
N TYR A 69 11.15 -28.59 -3.73
CA TYR A 69 11.64 -29.77 -3.00
C TYR A 69 12.32 -30.77 -3.94
N GLU A 70 11.71 -31.03 -5.11
CA GLU A 70 12.27 -31.91 -6.14
C GLU A 70 13.62 -31.39 -6.66
N GLU A 71 13.72 -30.10 -6.99
CA GLU A 71 14.95 -29.44 -7.48
C GLU A 71 16.10 -29.51 -6.47
N HIS A 72 15.81 -29.57 -5.17
CA HIS A 72 16.81 -29.69 -4.11
C HIS A 72 17.03 -31.14 -3.63
N GLY A 73 16.38 -32.12 -4.26
CA GLY A 73 16.49 -33.53 -3.88
C GLY A 73 15.94 -33.83 -2.49
N ILE A 74 14.92 -33.09 -2.04
CA ILE A 74 14.26 -33.27 -0.75
C ILE A 74 13.08 -34.22 -0.90
N THR A 75 13.04 -35.28 -0.09
CA THR A 75 11.88 -36.16 -0.03
C THR A 75 10.84 -35.57 0.92
N LEU A 76 9.68 -35.18 0.40
CA LEU A 76 8.59 -34.59 1.18
C LEU A 76 7.41 -35.56 1.33
N TYR A 77 7.07 -35.91 2.58
CA TYR A 77 5.88 -36.65 2.95
C TYR A 77 4.81 -35.71 3.54
N THR A 78 3.84 -35.29 2.72
CA THR A 78 2.67 -34.50 3.15
C THR A 78 1.51 -35.40 3.56
N GLY A 79 0.70 -34.96 4.52
CA GLY A 79 -0.42 -35.75 5.04
C GLY A 79 0.05 -37.02 5.76
N GLU A 80 1.23 -36.98 6.37
CA GLU A 80 1.86 -38.10 7.09
C GLU A 80 2.43 -37.57 8.41
N THR A 81 2.10 -38.24 9.52
CA THR A 81 2.43 -37.78 10.87
C THR A 81 3.50 -38.67 11.46
N ALA A 82 4.57 -38.07 12.00
CA ALA A 82 5.54 -38.80 12.82
C ALA A 82 4.89 -39.15 14.16
N VAL A 83 4.87 -40.43 14.51
CA VAL A 83 4.19 -40.95 15.71
C VAL A 83 5.15 -41.49 16.77
N ASN A 84 6.38 -41.83 16.38
CA ASN A 84 7.40 -42.32 17.32
C ASN A 84 8.82 -41.93 16.86
N ILE A 85 9.70 -41.63 17.81
CA ILE A 85 11.15 -41.48 17.58
C ILE A 85 11.86 -42.47 18.50
N ASP A 86 12.55 -43.45 17.91
CA ASP A 86 13.46 -44.33 18.66
C ASP A 86 14.85 -43.69 18.68
N THR A 87 15.20 -43.05 19.79
CA THR A 87 16.47 -42.35 19.96
C THR A 87 17.67 -43.29 20.11
N HIS A 88 17.43 -44.57 20.45
CA HIS A 88 18.49 -45.58 20.55
C HIS A 88 18.83 -46.17 19.18
N LYS A 89 17.82 -46.48 18.36
CA LYS A 89 18.00 -46.97 16.98
C LYS A 89 18.19 -45.84 15.97
N GLN A 90 17.96 -44.61 16.38
CA GLN A 90 17.92 -43.42 15.52
C GLN A 90 16.94 -43.58 14.35
N THR A 91 15.69 -43.96 14.66
CA THR A 91 14.61 -44.08 13.66
C THR A 91 13.40 -43.22 13.99
N VAL A 92 12.66 -42.80 12.97
CA VAL A 92 11.36 -42.14 13.06
C VAL A 92 10.33 -43.05 12.40
N SER A 93 9.21 -43.29 13.10
CA SER A 93 8.06 -44.01 12.56
C SER A 93 6.88 -43.08 12.28
N THR A 94 6.10 -43.37 11.23
CA THR A 94 4.93 -42.57 10.85
C THR A 94 3.61 -43.35 10.98
N ASP A 95 2.50 -42.62 10.99
CA ASP A 95 1.12 -43.15 10.94
C ASP A 95 0.81 -43.98 9.67
N LYS A 96 1.70 -43.95 8.67
CA LYS A 96 1.63 -44.79 7.47
C LYS A 96 2.58 -45.99 7.51
N ASN A 97 3.01 -46.40 8.70
CA ASN A 97 3.92 -47.52 8.95
C ASN A 97 5.28 -47.40 8.23
N ARG A 98 5.72 -46.16 7.95
CA ARG A 98 7.06 -45.91 7.41
C ARG A 98 8.05 -45.83 8.57
N GLU A 99 9.18 -46.49 8.43
CA GLU A 99 10.32 -46.36 9.34
C GLU A 99 11.50 -45.73 8.58
N LEU A 100 12.07 -44.66 9.15
CA LEU A 100 13.14 -43.87 8.54
C LEU A 100 14.30 -43.72 9.53
N ALA A 101 15.47 -44.23 9.17
CA ALA A 101 16.69 -44.00 9.93
C ALA A 101 17.24 -42.58 9.71
N TYR A 102 17.81 -41.97 10.75
CA TYR A 102 18.41 -40.64 10.69
C TYR A 102 19.83 -40.60 11.28
N ASP A 103 20.70 -39.78 10.70
CA ASP A 103 21.95 -39.34 11.32
C ASP A 103 21.74 -38.06 12.12
N LYS A 104 20.79 -37.21 11.68
CA LYS A 104 20.40 -35.95 12.30
C LYS A 104 18.87 -35.81 12.25
N LEU A 105 18.25 -35.37 13.35
CA LEU A 105 16.80 -35.18 13.46
C LEU A 105 16.47 -33.77 13.95
N ILE A 106 15.64 -33.04 13.21
CA ILE A 106 15.13 -31.73 13.59
C ILE A 106 13.64 -31.86 13.87
N ILE A 107 13.20 -31.46 15.07
CA ILE A 107 11.79 -31.37 15.46
C ILE A 107 11.34 -29.91 15.33
N ALA A 108 10.41 -29.67 14.42
CA ALA A 108 9.82 -28.37 14.12
C ALA A 108 8.28 -28.46 14.09
N THR A 109 7.71 -29.18 15.05
CA THR A 109 6.27 -29.51 15.14
C THR A 109 5.39 -28.31 15.48
N GLY A 110 5.97 -27.16 15.83
CA GLY A 110 5.26 -25.92 16.09
C GLY A 110 4.29 -26.02 17.28
N SER A 111 3.13 -25.41 17.16
CA SER A 111 2.09 -25.37 18.18
C SER A 111 0.69 -25.60 17.59
N SER A 112 -0.23 -26.05 18.44
CA SER A 112 -1.65 -26.23 18.12
C SER A 112 -2.52 -25.20 18.86
N PRO A 113 -3.68 -24.81 18.31
CA PRO A 113 -4.64 -23.96 19.01
C PRO A 113 -5.00 -24.52 20.39
N PHE A 114 -5.06 -23.64 21.39
CA PHE A 114 -5.60 -24.01 22.68
C PHE A 114 -7.12 -23.96 22.64
N ILE A 115 -7.74 -25.13 22.54
CA ILE A 115 -9.18 -25.31 22.66
C ILE A 115 -9.54 -25.32 24.14
N LEU A 116 -10.48 -24.45 24.55
CA LEU A 116 -10.91 -24.36 25.94
C LEU A 116 -11.56 -25.68 26.38
N PRO A 117 -11.21 -26.23 27.55
CA PRO A 117 -11.74 -27.48 28.05
C PRO A 117 -13.14 -27.29 28.66
N VAL A 118 -14.09 -26.81 27.86
CA VAL A 118 -15.49 -26.56 28.25
C VAL A 118 -16.42 -27.58 27.59
N PRO A 119 -17.56 -27.93 28.22
CA PRO A 119 -18.53 -28.82 27.60
C PRO A 119 -18.97 -28.34 26.21
N GLY A 120 -18.93 -29.25 25.22
CA GLY A 120 -19.33 -28.98 23.85
C GLY A 120 -18.25 -28.36 22.95
N ALA A 121 -17.00 -28.24 23.42
CA ALA A 121 -15.88 -27.73 22.61
C ALA A 121 -15.50 -28.63 21.42
N ASP A 122 -16.01 -29.85 21.38
CA ASP A 122 -15.82 -30.88 20.35
C ASP A 122 -16.95 -30.93 19.30
N LYS A 123 -17.96 -30.06 19.43
CA LYS A 123 -19.12 -30.02 18.51
C LYS A 123 -18.71 -29.53 17.12
N GLU A 124 -19.49 -29.95 16.12
CA GLU A 124 -19.41 -29.37 14.78
C GLU A 124 -19.66 -27.85 14.86
N GLY A 125 -18.88 -27.05 14.12
CA GLY A 125 -18.97 -25.59 14.20
C GLY A 125 -18.02 -24.95 15.22
N VAL A 126 -17.31 -25.74 16.03
CA VAL A 126 -16.24 -25.25 16.92
C VAL A 126 -14.88 -25.54 16.30
N TYR A 127 -14.07 -24.51 16.14
CA TYR A 127 -12.77 -24.61 15.48
C TYR A 127 -11.70 -23.79 16.21
N GLY A 128 -10.45 -24.21 16.11
CA GLY A 128 -9.31 -23.31 16.31
C GLY A 128 -9.06 -22.48 15.04
N PHE A 129 -8.01 -21.65 15.05
CA PHE A 129 -7.56 -20.96 13.84
C PHE A 129 -6.05 -21.09 13.67
N ARG A 130 -5.64 -21.99 12.77
CA ARG A 130 -4.21 -22.26 12.53
C ARG A 130 -3.89 -22.74 11.13
N THR A 131 -4.76 -23.51 10.48
CA THR A 131 -4.48 -24.27 9.25
C THR A 131 -5.25 -23.72 8.06
N ILE A 132 -4.88 -24.16 6.86
CA ILE A 132 -5.66 -23.88 5.63
C ILE A 132 -7.06 -24.49 5.73
N GLU A 133 -7.18 -25.65 6.35
CA GLU A 133 -8.43 -26.35 6.60
C GLU A 133 -9.36 -25.53 7.50
N ASP A 134 -8.84 -24.85 8.53
CA ASP A 134 -9.61 -23.93 9.38
C ASP A 134 -10.17 -22.76 8.54
N CYS A 135 -9.35 -22.12 7.70
CA CYS A 135 -9.81 -21.06 6.79
C CYS A 135 -10.96 -21.53 5.89
N ARG A 136 -10.81 -22.73 5.30
CA ARG A 136 -11.86 -23.30 4.43
C ARG A 136 -13.14 -23.57 5.20
N ALA A 137 -13.03 -24.12 6.41
CA ALA A 137 -14.18 -24.36 7.28
C ALA A 137 -14.93 -23.05 7.58
N PHE A 138 -14.21 -21.94 7.80
CA PHE A 138 -14.81 -20.63 8.07
C PHE A 138 -15.54 -20.09 6.85
N ILE A 139 -14.89 -20.13 5.67
CA ILE A 139 -15.48 -19.70 4.40
C ILE A 139 -16.72 -20.53 4.03
N ASP A 140 -16.71 -21.83 4.30
CA ASP A 140 -17.85 -22.68 4.03
C ASP A 140 -18.98 -22.50 5.05
N ALA A 141 -18.64 -22.23 6.31
CA ALA A 141 -19.61 -21.87 7.33
C ALA A 141 -20.30 -20.53 7.03
N SER A 142 -19.56 -19.51 6.58
CA SER A 142 -20.11 -18.17 6.29
C SER A 142 -21.10 -18.16 5.12
N LYS A 143 -21.02 -19.13 4.20
CA LYS A 143 -22.01 -19.32 3.12
C LYS A 143 -23.37 -19.81 3.63
N ARG A 144 -23.42 -20.44 4.81
CA ARG A 144 -24.60 -21.15 5.33
C ARG A 144 -25.16 -20.52 6.60
N PHE A 145 -24.32 -19.82 7.35
CA PHE A 145 -24.63 -19.29 8.66
C PHE A 145 -24.24 -17.82 8.75
N HIS A 146 -24.85 -17.10 9.67
CA HIS A 146 -24.70 -15.64 9.78
C HIS A 146 -24.03 -15.20 11.08
N GLN A 147 -24.00 -16.01 12.14
CA GLN A 147 -23.52 -15.57 13.46
C GLN A 147 -22.26 -16.33 13.88
N ALA A 148 -21.19 -15.59 14.19
CA ALA A 148 -19.94 -16.13 14.69
C ALA A 148 -19.54 -15.57 16.05
N ALA A 149 -19.03 -16.46 16.91
CA ALA A 149 -18.40 -16.11 18.17
C ALA A 149 -16.89 -16.36 18.06
N VAL A 150 -16.08 -15.34 18.33
CA VAL A 150 -14.63 -15.48 18.41
C VAL A 150 -14.20 -15.38 19.86
N ILE A 151 -13.74 -16.48 20.45
CA ILE A 151 -13.29 -16.53 21.85
C ILE A 151 -11.79 -16.20 21.89
N GLY A 152 -11.47 -14.97 22.29
CA GLY A 152 -10.12 -14.44 22.42
C GLY A 152 -9.94 -13.11 21.70
N GLY A 153 -9.68 -12.03 22.43
CA GLY A 153 -9.38 -10.69 21.92
C GLY A 153 -7.89 -10.45 21.67
N GLY A 154 -7.13 -11.49 21.30
CA GLY A 154 -5.73 -11.39 20.88
C GLY A 154 -5.61 -11.25 19.36
N ILE A 155 -4.37 -11.12 18.87
CA ILE A 155 -4.04 -10.88 17.44
C ILE A 155 -4.85 -11.77 16.49
N LEU A 156 -4.70 -13.08 16.63
CA LEU A 156 -5.36 -14.06 15.76
C LEU A 156 -6.88 -14.00 15.86
N GLY A 157 -7.43 -13.71 17.05
CA GLY A 157 -8.87 -13.60 17.25
C GLY A 157 -9.45 -12.36 16.58
N LEU A 158 -8.79 -11.21 16.73
CA LEU A 158 -9.22 -9.97 16.07
C LEU A 158 -9.11 -10.06 14.54
N GLU A 159 -8.04 -10.66 14.03
CA GLU A 159 -7.88 -10.90 12.59
C GLU A 159 -8.90 -11.89 12.04
N ALA A 160 -9.21 -12.96 12.78
CA ALA A 160 -10.27 -13.90 12.41
C ALA A 160 -11.65 -13.22 12.42
N ALA A 161 -11.93 -12.41 13.45
CA ALA A 161 -13.17 -11.66 13.56
C ALA A 161 -13.35 -10.71 12.37
N ARG A 162 -12.30 -9.98 11.99
CA ARG A 162 -12.34 -9.10 10.81
C ARG A 162 -12.59 -9.89 9.52
N GLY A 163 -11.91 -11.02 9.34
CA GLY A 163 -12.14 -11.88 8.18
C GLY A 163 -13.58 -12.40 8.09
N LEU A 164 -14.17 -12.81 9.22
CA LEU A 164 -15.56 -13.27 9.27
C LEU A 164 -16.57 -12.14 9.00
N VAL A 165 -16.30 -10.90 9.47
CA VAL A 165 -17.10 -9.72 9.10
C VAL A 165 -17.04 -9.46 7.59
N ASN A 166 -15.85 -9.53 6.97
CA ASN A 166 -15.70 -9.36 5.51
C ASN A 166 -16.45 -10.45 4.72
N LEU A 167 -16.59 -11.64 5.29
CA LEU A 167 -17.39 -12.74 4.73
C LEU A 167 -18.91 -12.58 4.96
N GLY A 168 -19.35 -11.47 5.58
CA GLY A 168 -20.76 -11.13 5.77
C GLY A 168 -21.40 -11.71 7.04
N MET A 169 -20.60 -12.16 8.01
CA MET A 169 -21.12 -12.66 9.29
C MET A 169 -21.25 -11.53 10.33
N GLU A 170 -22.25 -11.65 11.21
CA GLU A 170 -22.32 -10.94 12.48
C GLU A 170 -21.33 -11.57 13.47
N VAL A 171 -20.35 -10.80 13.94
CA VAL A 171 -19.25 -11.33 14.76
C VAL A 171 -19.23 -10.69 16.14
N ALA A 172 -19.18 -11.54 17.17
CA ALA A 172 -18.90 -11.13 18.54
C ALA A 172 -17.56 -11.70 19.02
N VAL A 173 -16.64 -10.83 19.44
CA VAL A 173 -15.40 -11.19 20.12
C VAL A 173 -15.66 -11.28 21.61
N ILE A 174 -15.51 -12.48 22.17
CA ILE A 174 -15.62 -12.78 23.59
C ILE A 174 -14.22 -12.73 24.19
N HIS A 175 -14.04 -11.97 25.26
CA HIS A 175 -12.76 -11.90 25.94
C HIS A 175 -12.94 -11.85 27.46
N HIS A 176 -12.10 -12.61 28.18
CA HIS A 176 -12.17 -12.69 29.64
C HIS A 176 -11.58 -11.45 30.34
N SER A 177 -10.75 -10.66 29.66
CA SER A 177 -10.14 -9.45 30.24
C SER A 177 -10.98 -8.22 29.95
N SER A 178 -10.76 -7.14 30.72
CA SER A 178 -11.43 -5.85 30.57
C SER A 178 -11.04 -5.07 29.31
N HIS A 179 -10.02 -5.51 28.58
CA HIS A 179 -9.53 -4.89 27.35
C HIS A 179 -8.89 -5.96 26.46
N ILE A 180 -8.89 -5.72 25.15
CA ILE A 180 -8.31 -6.60 24.14
C ILE A 180 -6.78 -6.45 24.12
N MET A 181 -6.07 -7.42 23.52
CA MET A 181 -4.63 -7.30 23.30
C MET A 181 -3.81 -7.01 24.57
N GLN A 182 -4.23 -7.49 25.74
CA GLN A 182 -3.67 -7.17 27.07
C GLN A 182 -2.18 -7.53 27.26
N ASN A 183 -1.62 -8.30 26.34
CA ASN A 183 -0.20 -8.66 26.32
C ASN A 183 0.64 -7.72 25.44
N GLN A 184 0.01 -6.84 24.66
CA GLN A 184 0.65 -5.93 23.69
C GLN A 184 0.25 -4.46 23.90
N LEU A 185 -0.96 -4.22 24.41
CA LEU A 185 -1.53 -2.89 24.61
C LEU A 185 -1.93 -2.69 26.05
N ASP A 186 -1.84 -1.45 26.49
CA ASP A 186 -2.44 -1.00 27.73
C ASP A 186 -3.91 -0.59 27.51
N PRO A 187 -4.68 -0.27 28.57
CA PRO A 187 -6.10 0.01 28.45
C PRO A 187 -6.43 1.17 27.49
N ALA A 188 -5.58 2.20 27.42
CA ALA A 188 -5.80 3.36 26.56
C ALA A 188 -5.67 2.99 25.08
N ALA A 189 -4.54 2.39 24.68
CA ALA A 189 -4.34 1.95 23.29
C ALA A 189 -5.34 0.85 22.89
N SER A 190 -5.68 -0.05 23.82
CA SER A 190 -6.70 -1.07 23.57
C SER A 190 -8.08 -0.48 23.34
N ALA A 191 -8.47 0.57 24.08
CA ALA A 191 -9.78 1.21 23.90
C ALA A 191 -9.87 1.91 22.54
N MET A 192 -8.78 2.53 22.08
CA MET A 192 -8.71 3.11 20.74
C MET A 192 -8.90 2.05 19.66
N LEU A 193 -8.16 0.92 19.76
CA LEU A 193 -8.30 -0.21 18.84
C LEU A 193 -9.72 -0.79 18.85
N GLN A 194 -10.30 -0.98 20.04
CA GLN A 194 -11.63 -1.52 20.19
C GLN A 194 -12.68 -0.65 19.48
N ARG A 195 -12.66 0.68 19.69
CA ARG A 195 -13.60 1.60 19.02
C ARG A 195 -13.51 1.53 17.51
N GLU A 196 -12.29 1.44 16.98
CA GLU A 196 -12.08 1.33 15.53
C GLU A 196 -12.64 0.00 14.98
N LEU A 197 -12.42 -1.10 15.70
CA LEU A 197 -12.95 -2.41 15.32
C LEU A 197 -14.49 -2.48 15.46
N GLU A 198 -15.07 -1.81 16.44
CA GLU A 198 -16.52 -1.67 16.60
C GLU A 198 -17.16 -0.91 15.44
N ARG A 199 -16.54 0.21 15.02
CA ARG A 199 -16.95 0.97 13.82
C ARG A 199 -16.95 0.10 12.56
N GLN A 200 -16.08 -0.90 12.54
CA GLN A 200 -15.94 -1.85 11.43
C GLN A 200 -16.84 -3.08 11.54
N GLY A 201 -17.76 -3.13 12.50
CA GLY A 201 -18.81 -4.15 12.59
C GLY A 201 -18.52 -5.30 13.57
N ILE A 202 -17.45 -5.22 14.36
CA ILE A 202 -17.14 -6.23 15.39
C ILE A 202 -17.80 -5.84 16.71
N ARG A 203 -18.57 -6.76 17.32
CA ARG A 203 -19.09 -6.56 18.68
C ARG A 203 -18.12 -7.14 19.71
N PHE A 204 -17.88 -6.44 20.81
CA PHE A 204 -17.08 -6.96 21.92
C PHE A 204 -17.93 -7.36 23.12
N LEU A 205 -17.58 -8.50 23.70
CA LEU A 205 -18.11 -9.04 24.95
C LEU A 205 -16.91 -9.27 25.90
N LEU A 206 -16.48 -8.19 26.54
CA LEU A 206 -15.36 -8.18 27.48
C LEU A 206 -15.80 -8.65 28.87
N GLU A 207 -14.84 -9.09 29.67
CA GLU A 207 -15.06 -9.69 31.00
C GLU A 207 -16.09 -10.84 30.96
N LYS A 208 -16.08 -11.61 29.87
CA LYS A 208 -16.97 -12.76 29.66
C LYS A 208 -16.16 -14.06 29.62
N ASP A 209 -16.36 -14.88 30.64
CA ASP A 209 -15.82 -16.24 30.69
C ASP A 209 -16.79 -17.25 30.08
N THR A 210 -16.29 -18.02 29.11
CA THR A 210 -17.06 -19.08 28.47
C THR A 210 -17.20 -20.27 29.42
N ASN A 211 -18.44 -20.70 29.65
CA ASN A 211 -18.77 -21.86 30.49
C ASN A 211 -19.06 -23.12 29.67
N ALA A 212 -19.80 -23.00 28.57
CA ALA A 212 -20.13 -24.13 27.69
C ALA A 212 -20.51 -23.68 26.27
N VAL A 213 -20.29 -24.56 25.31
CA VAL A 213 -20.85 -24.45 23.95
C VAL A 213 -22.20 -25.17 23.90
N LEU A 214 -23.23 -24.49 23.44
CA LEU A 214 -24.62 -24.96 23.36
C LEU A 214 -24.91 -25.72 22.05
N GLY A 215 -26.09 -26.32 21.96
CA GLY A 215 -26.52 -27.15 20.83
C GLY A 215 -26.31 -28.66 21.06
N LYS A 216 -26.87 -29.48 20.17
CA LYS A 216 -26.79 -30.95 20.25
C LYS A 216 -25.46 -31.45 19.66
N SER A 217 -25.45 -31.83 18.39
CA SER A 217 -24.26 -32.28 17.66
C SER A 217 -23.43 -31.12 17.08
N ARG A 218 -24.06 -29.97 16.90
CA ARG A 218 -23.48 -28.75 16.33
C ARG A 218 -23.61 -27.59 17.31
N ALA A 219 -22.69 -26.65 17.24
CA ALA A 219 -22.74 -25.39 17.98
C ALA A 219 -23.96 -24.56 17.57
N GLU A 220 -24.74 -24.13 18.56
CA GLU A 220 -25.88 -23.21 18.40
C GLU A 220 -25.70 -21.92 19.24
N GLY A 221 -24.69 -21.89 20.11
CA GLY A 221 -24.40 -20.73 20.95
C GLY A 221 -23.34 -20.99 22.02
N VAL A 222 -23.12 -19.97 22.84
CA VAL A 222 -22.17 -19.96 23.95
C VAL A 222 -22.92 -19.55 25.22
N ARG A 223 -22.70 -20.28 26.32
CA ARG A 223 -23.12 -19.88 27.66
C ARG A 223 -21.93 -19.36 28.44
N PHE A 224 -22.11 -18.26 29.14
CA PHE A 224 -21.10 -17.64 29.98
C PHE A 224 -21.24 -18.04 31.46
N GLN A 225 -20.20 -17.79 32.27
CA GLN A 225 -20.23 -18.12 33.70
C GLN A 225 -21.29 -17.34 34.49
N ASP A 226 -21.65 -16.14 34.05
CA ASP A 226 -22.70 -15.33 34.68
C ASP A 226 -24.14 -15.78 34.30
N GLY A 227 -24.26 -16.88 33.56
CA GLY A 227 -25.54 -17.46 33.12
C GLY A 227 -26.12 -16.85 31.85
N THR A 228 -25.54 -15.77 31.32
CA THR A 228 -25.97 -15.20 30.03
C THR A 228 -25.60 -16.12 28.87
N GLU A 229 -26.35 -16.03 27.77
CA GLU A 229 -26.15 -16.84 26.57
C GLU A 229 -26.11 -15.97 25.31
N MET A 230 -25.38 -16.43 24.29
CA MET A 230 -25.31 -15.80 22.98
C MET A 230 -25.44 -16.87 21.90
N ARG A 231 -26.28 -16.62 20.88
CA ARG A 231 -26.40 -17.48 19.72
C ARG A 231 -25.17 -17.34 18.81
N ALA A 232 -24.66 -18.46 18.32
CA ALA A 232 -23.56 -18.50 17.34
C ALA A 232 -23.55 -19.87 16.66
N ASP A 233 -23.45 -19.86 15.33
CA ASP A 233 -23.38 -21.08 14.52
C ASP A 233 -21.92 -21.48 14.23
N LEU A 234 -21.01 -20.50 14.27
CA LEU A 234 -19.57 -20.70 14.15
C LEU A 234 -18.87 -20.19 15.41
N ILE A 235 -18.05 -21.03 16.05
CA ILE A 235 -17.27 -20.67 17.23
C ILE A 235 -15.79 -20.85 16.91
N VAL A 236 -15.03 -19.76 16.93
CA VAL A 236 -13.59 -19.75 16.73
C VAL A 236 -12.90 -19.56 18.06
N MET A 237 -12.14 -20.56 18.51
CA MET A 237 -11.34 -20.49 19.73
C MET A 237 -9.92 -19.99 19.41
N ALA A 238 -9.70 -18.71 19.73
CA ALA A 238 -8.42 -18.00 19.60
C ALA A 238 -7.80 -17.69 20.97
N ALA A 239 -7.85 -18.65 21.90
CA ALA A 239 -7.39 -18.51 23.29
C ALA A 239 -5.86 -18.75 23.48
N GLY A 240 -5.07 -18.62 22.41
CA GLY A 240 -3.64 -18.90 22.38
C GLY A 240 -3.29 -20.25 21.77
N VAL A 241 -2.02 -20.63 21.87
CA VAL A 241 -1.48 -21.87 21.30
C VAL A 241 -0.64 -22.63 22.31
N ARG A 242 -0.50 -23.95 22.11
CA ARG A 242 0.32 -24.85 22.93
C ARG A 242 1.38 -25.54 22.09
N PRO A 243 2.67 -25.53 22.50
CA PRO A 243 3.73 -26.27 21.84
C PRO A 243 3.42 -27.76 21.70
N ASN A 244 3.73 -28.33 20.53
CA ASN A 244 3.50 -29.74 20.24
C ASN A 244 4.66 -30.60 20.77
N ILE A 245 4.54 -31.08 22.02
CA ILE A 245 5.61 -31.80 22.73
C ILE A 245 5.42 -33.32 22.85
N GLU A 246 4.23 -33.85 22.56
CA GLU A 246 3.90 -35.24 22.88
C GLU A 246 4.83 -36.26 22.23
N LEU A 247 5.19 -36.05 20.95
CA LEU A 247 6.16 -36.89 20.25
C LEU A 247 7.53 -36.88 20.95
N ALA A 248 8.00 -35.69 21.36
CA ALA A 248 9.29 -35.56 22.01
C ALA A 248 9.30 -36.20 23.41
N LYS A 249 8.24 -35.95 24.18
CA LYS A 249 8.04 -36.51 25.51
C LYS A 249 7.99 -38.05 25.47
N GLY A 250 7.25 -38.62 24.52
CA GLY A 250 7.18 -40.07 24.31
C GLY A 250 8.51 -40.69 23.88
N SER A 251 9.44 -39.89 23.37
CA SER A 251 10.75 -40.31 22.86
C SER A 251 11.90 -40.08 23.85
N GLY A 252 11.59 -39.73 25.11
CA GLY A 252 12.58 -39.52 26.17
C GLY A 252 13.34 -38.19 26.09
N LEU A 253 12.85 -37.22 25.30
CA LEU A 253 13.43 -35.88 25.23
C LEU A 253 12.96 -35.04 26.43
N ALA A 254 13.84 -34.19 26.93
CA ALA A 254 13.53 -33.27 28.03
C ALA A 254 12.52 -32.21 27.54
N VAL A 255 11.39 -32.13 28.23
CA VAL A 255 10.31 -31.17 27.95
C VAL A 255 9.89 -30.45 29.22
N ASN A 256 9.45 -29.21 29.07
CA ASN A 256 8.74 -28.46 30.10
C ASN A 256 7.45 -27.89 29.48
N ARG A 257 7.43 -26.60 29.14
CA ARG A 257 6.34 -26.00 28.35
C ARG A 257 6.52 -26.33 26.87
N ALA A 258 7.77 -26.40 26.41
CA ALA A 258 8.15 -26.91 25.09
C ALA A 258 9.36 -27.86 25.19
N ILE A 259 9.93 -28.27 24.06
CA ILE A 259 11.14 -29.12 24.02
C ILE A 259 12.34 -28.29 24.45
N ILE A 260 13.03 -28.72 25.51
CA ILE A 260 14.14 -27.96 26.08
C ILE A 260 15.35 -28.05 25.15
N VAL A 261 15.91 -26.89 24.78
CA VAL A 261 17.09 -26.80 23.92
C VAL A 261 18.17 -25.89 24.50
N ASN A 262 19.43 -26.19 24.16
CA ASN A 262 20.57 -25.34 24.47
C ASN A 262 20.77 -24.21 23.43
N ASP A 263 21.82 -23.41 23.58
CA ASP A 263 22.17 -22.28 22.71
C ASP A 263 22.43 -22.65 21.24
N HIS A 264 22.62 -23.93 20.93
CA HIS A 264 22.81 -24.47 19.57
C HIS A 264 21.58 -25.24 19.08
N MET A 265 20.43 -25.05 19.74
CA MET A 265 19.15 -25.71 19.45
C MET A 265 19.18 -27.24 19.62
N GLN A 266 20.13 -27.75 20.41
CA GLN A 266 20.27 -29.18 20.69
C GLN A 266 19.41 -29.56 21.89
N THR A 267 18.79 -30.72 21.80
CA THR A 267 18.08 -31.34 22.92
C THR A 267 19.07 -32.08 23.84
N ASN A 268 18.56 -32.76 24.88
CA ASN A 268 19.37 -33.63 25.74
C ASN A 268 19.87 -34.91 25.02
N VAL A 269 19.35 -35.23 23.83
CA VAL A 269 19.73 -36.42 23.07
C VAL A 269 20.68 -36.02 21.93
N PRO A 270 21.83 -36.71 21.76
CA PRO A 270 22.74 -36.45 20.65
C PRO A 270 22.04 -36.54 19.29
N ASN A 271 22.41 -35.63 18.38
CA ASN A 271 21.88 -35.57 17.01
C ASN A 271 20.37 -35.27 16.88
N VAL A 272 19.70 -34.93 17.98
CA VAL A 272 18.29 -34.49 17.98
C VAL A 272 18.22 -33.03 18.39
N TYR A 273 17.53 -32.24 17.57
CA TYR A 273 17.43 -30.78 17.66
C TYR A 273 15.96 -30.36 17.64
N ALA A 274 15.65 -29.17 18.15
CA ALA A 274 14.32 -28.59 18.03
C ALA A 274 14.36 -27.09 17.71
N VAL A 275 13.47 -26.63 16.84
CA VAL A 275 13.35 -25.22 16.42
C VAL A 275 11.88 -24.83 16.25
N GLY A 276 11.58 -23.54 16.39
CA GLY A 276 10.22 -23.04 16.24
C GLY A 276 9.48 -22.97 17.57
N GLU A 277 8.16 -22.89 17.51
CA GLU A 277 7.30 -22.76 18.70
C GLU A 277 7.30 -24.00 19.60
N CYS A 278 7.79 -25.14 19.08
CA CYS A 278 7.97 -26.35 19.87
C CYS A 278 9.25 -26.35 20.71
N ALA A 279 10.11 -25.33 20.59
CA ALA A 279 11.37 -25.23 21.33
C ALA A 279 11.28 -24.23 22.50
N GLU A 280 11.90 -24.61 23.62
CA GLU A 280 12.08 -23.80 24.82
C GLU A 280 13.56 -23.53 25.04
N HIS A 281 13.97 -22.27 24.91
CA HIS A 281 15.36 -21.84 25.11
C HIS A 281 15.43 -20.94 26.34
N ASN A 282 16.26 -21.31 27.33
CA ASN A 282 16.41 -20.60 28.60
C ASN A 282 15.07 -20.28 29.29
N GLY A 283 14.14 -21.24 29.27
CA GLY A 283 12.80 -21.11 29.87
C GLY A 283 11.81 -20.27 29.05
N VAL A 284 12.19 -19.80 27.86
CA VAL A 284 11.36 -18.97 26.98
C VAL A 284 10.86 -19.77 25.79
N VAL A 285 9.56 -19.69 25.53
CA VAL A 285 8.90 -20.23 24.34
C VAL A 285 8.45 -19.07 23.46
N TYR A 286 8.93 -19.03 22.22
CA TYR A 286 8.63 -17.95 21.28
C TYR A 286 7.46 -18.31 20.37
N GLY A 287 6.51 -17.37 20.24
CA GLY A 287 5.36 -17.45 19.32
C GLY A 287 5.45 -16.48 18.13
N LEU A 288 6.64 -15.97 17.83
CA LEU A 288 6.88 -14.95 16.80
C LEU A 288 7.92 -15.44 15.81
N ILE A 289 7.70 -15.18 14.52
CA ILE A 289 8.48 -15.78 13.43
C ILE A 289 9.97 -15.39 13.44
N LYS A 290 10.31 -14.16 13.84
CA LYS A 290 11.70 -13.68 13.89
C LYS A 290 12.58 -14.56 14.80
N PRO A 291 12.23 -14.76 16.09
CA PRO A 291 12.93 -15.70 16.95
C PRO A 291 13.09 -17.09 16.33
N LEU A 292 12.03 -17.63 15.69
CA LEU A 292 12.09 -18.97 15.11
C LEU A 292 13.09 -19.07 13.94
N TYR A 293 13.20 -18.02 13.13
CA TYR A 293 14.19 -17.96 12.06
C TYR A 293 15.61 -17.78 12.57
N GLU A 294 15.81 -17.03 13.66
CA GLU A 294 17.10 -16.91 14.34
C GLU A 294 17.57 -18.27 14.90
N GLN A 295 16.67 -19.02 15.54
CA GLN A 295 16.92 -20.40 15.98
C GLN A 295 17.36 -21.28 14.80
N GLY A 296 16.63 -21.24 13.69
CA GLY A 296 16.96 -22.02 12.48
C GLY A 296 18.32 -21.68 11.88
N ARG A 297 18.70 -20.40 11.84
CA ARG A 297 20.03 -19.97 11.35
C ARG A 297 21.17 -20.49 12.22
N VAL A 298 21.01 -20.41 13.54
CA VAL A 298 22.02 -20.92 14.49
C VAL A 298 22.17 -22.44 14.32
N LEU A 299 21.04 -23.16 14.27
CA LEU A 299 21.06 -24.60 14.09
C LEU A 299 21.69 -25.03 12.75
N ALA A 300 21.35 -24.35 11.65
CA ALA A 300 21.88 -24.68 10.33
C ALA A 300 23.41 -24.61 10.27
N LYS A 301 24.01 -23.55 10.84
CA LYS A 301 25.47 -23.42 10.90
C LYS A 301 26.10 -24.52 11.77
N HIS A 302 25.48 -24.82 12.91
CA HIS A 302 25.92 -25.89 13.81
C HIS A 302 25.90 -27.26 13.13
N ILE A 303 24.81 -27.62 12.46
CA ILE A 303 24.68 -28.89 11.72
C ILE A 303 25.69 -28.98 10.58
N CYS A 304 25.96 -27.88 9.88
CA CYS A 304 26.94 -27.83 8.78
C CYS A 304 28.40 -27.75 9.25
N GLY A 305 28.68 -27.80 10.56
CA GLY A 305 30.03 -27.75 11.10
C GLY A 305 30.73 -26.39 10.94
N LEU A 306 29.98 -25.32 10.73
CA LEU A 306 30.51 -23.95 10.63
C LEU A 306 30.61 -23.33 12.03
N GLU A 307 31.57 -22.42 12.21
CA GLU A 307 31.60 -21.57 13.40
C GLU A 307 30.28 -20.80 13.52
N CYS A 308 29.61 -20.97 14.66
CA CYS A 308 28.32 -20.34 14.93
C CYS A 308 28.31 -19.69 16.31
N GLY A 309 27.75 -18.49 16.36
CA GLY A 309 27.43 -17.85 17.63
C GLY A 309 26.32 -18.62 18.36
N ARG A 310 26.25 -18.42 19.68
CA ARG A 310 25.20 -18.95 20.54
C ARG A 310 23.89 -18.17 20.34
N TYR A 311 22.76 -18.86 20.28
CA TYR A 311 21.46 -18.20 20.40
C TYR A 311 21.28 -17.70 21.84
N ARG A 312 21.04 -16.40 22.01
CA ARG A 312 20.94 -15.75 23.33
C ARG A 312 19.52 -15.37 23.70
N GLY A 313 18.54 -15.82 22.93
CA GLY A 313 17.17 -15.32 22.98
C GLY A 313 16.97 -14.07 22.13
N SER A 314 15.70 -13.74 21.87
CA SER A 314 15.28 -12.63 21.02
C SER A 314 14.39 -11.66 21.80
N VAL A 315 14.52 -10.35 21.54
CA VAL A 315 13.54 -9.36 22.01
C VAL A 315 12.23 -9.56 21.27
N GLN A 316 11.12 -9.64 22.01
CA GLN A 316 9.79 -9.79 21.43
C GLN A 316 9.30 -8.43 20.93
N SER A 317 8.93 -8.38 19.66
CA SER A 317 8.23 -7.25 19.06
C SER A 317 7.11 -7.76 18.16
N ALA A 318 5.97 -7.08 18.21
CA ALA A 318 4.82 -7.34 17.38
C ALA A 318 4.47 -6.06 16.60
N THR A 319 4.41 -6.17 15.29
CA THR A 319 3.76 -5.18 14.43
C THR A 319 2.45 -5.80 13.97
N LEU A 320 1.37 -5.06 14.14
CA LEU A 320 0.02 -5.50 13.90
C LEU A 320 -0.61 -4.53 12.92
N LYS A 321 -1.19 -5.09 11.86
CA LYS A 321 -2.04 -4.36 10.91
C LYS A 321 -3.41 -4.99 11.01
N ILE A 322 -4.19 -4.54 11.98
CA ILE A 322 -5.55 -5.03 12.15
C ILE A 322 -6.44 -3.92 11.62
N ALA A 323 -7.29 -4.23 10.64
CA ALA A 323 -8.37 -3.33 10.24
C ALA A 323 -7.90 -1.94 9.74
N GLY A 324 -6.74 -1.89 9.08
CA GLY A 324 -6.14 -0.63 8.62
C GLY A 324 -5.49 0.22 9.72
N VAL A 325 -5.42 -0.30 10.95
CA VAL A 325 -4.75 0.35 12.08
C VAL A 325 -3.37 -0.23 12.28
N ASP A 326 -2.38 0.66 12.29
CA ASP A 326 -1.00 0.33 12.60
C ASP A 326 -0.77 0.35 14.11
N VAL A 327 -0.33 -0.80 14.65
CA VAL A 327 0.03 -0.96 16.06
C VAL A 327 1.40 -1.62 16.18
N PHE A 328 2.24 -1.11 17.05
CA PHE A 328 3.55 -1.67 17.35
C PHE A 328 3.77 -1.79 18.86
N SER A 329 4.27 -2.93 19.30
CA SER A 329 4.67 -3.13 20.69
C SER A 329 5.99 -3.92 20.75
N ALA A 330 6.86 -3.55 21.68
CA ALA A 330 8.10 -4.28 21.92
C ALA A 330 8.54 -4.17 23.38
N GLY A 331 9.19 -5.24 23.87
CA GLY A 331 9.75 -5.28 25.22
C GLY A 331 8.68 -5.39 26.31
N LYS A 332 8.91 -4.73 27.45
CA LYS A 332 8.02 -4.73 28.61
C LYS A 332 6.76 -3.92 28.31
N ILE A 333 5.58 -4.51 28.51
CA ILE A 333 4.27 -3.86 28.27
C ILE A 333 3.59 -3.42 29.57
N LYS A 334 3.73 -4.24 30.62
CA LYS A 334 3.13 -3.98 31.92
C LYS A 334 4.08 -3.17 32.80
N GLU A 335 3.56 -2.08 33.35
CA GLU A 335 4.26 -1.27 34.33
C GLU A 335 4.29 -1.98 35.70
N ASP A 336 5.33 -1.69 36.47
CA ASP A 336 5.46 -2.06 37.88
C ASP A 336 6.05 -0.86 38.63
N ASP A 337 6.22 -0.99 39.95
CA ASP A 337 6.71 0.08 40.83
C ASP A 337 8.11 0.62 40.46
N THR A 338 8.84 -0.09 39.59
CA THR A 338 10.18 0.31 39.12
C THR A 338 10.18 0.94 37.73
N THR A 339 9.01 1.05 37.10
CA THR A 339 8.84 1.49 35.73
C THR A 339 8.38 2.95 35.69
N THR A 340 9.03 3.76 34.87
CA THR A 340 8.55 5.11 34.50
C THR A 340 8.18 5.14 33.02
N ALA A 341 7.26 6.04 32.64
CA ALA A 341 6.80 6.11 31.25
C ALA A 341 6.73 7.55 30.74
N ILE A 342 6.92 7.69 29.43
CA ILE A 342 6.61 8.90 28.66
C ILE A 342 5.45 8.54 27.74
N GLN A 343 4.42 9.37 27.72
CA GLN A 343 3.21 9.16 26.94
C GLN A 343 2.92 10.39 26.07
N LEU A 344 2.45 10.14 24.85
CA LEU A 344 1.93 11.13 23.93
C LEU A 344 0.60 10.61 23.38
N ILE A 345 -0.43 11.45 23.44
CA ILE A 345 -1.78 11.14 22.96
C ILE A 345 -2.24 12.31 22.10
N ASP A 346 -2.60 12.03 20.86
CA ASP A 346 -3.29 12.95 19.96
C ASP A 346 -4.58 12.27 19.48
N GLU A 347 -5.69 12.58 20.16
CA GLU A 347 -7.00 11.98 19.84
C GLU A 347 -7.52 12.40 18.47
N SER A 348 -7.18 13.60 18.01
CA SER A 348 -7.63 14.13 16.72
C SER A 348 -6.99 13.40 15.54
N ALA A 349 -5.71 13.06 15.67
CA ALA A 349 -4.97 12.26 14.70
C ALA A 349 -5.09 10.75 14.95
N GLY A 350 -5.74 10.32 16.04
CA GLY A 350 -5.83 8.92 16.44
C GLY A 350 -4.49 8.29 16.82
N ILE A 351 -3.56 9.07 17.38
CA ILE A 351 -2.19 8.64 17.71
C ILE A 351 -2.06 8.41 19.21
N TYR A 352 -1.43 7.29 19.58
CA TYR A 352 -0.99 7.03 20.94
C TYR A 352 0.41 6.43 20.95
N LYS A 353 1.32 7.03 21.71
CA LYS A 353 2.70 6.55 21.89
C LYS A 353 3.02 6.46 23.37
N LYS A 354 3.66 5.36 23.77
CA LYS A 354 4.16 5.17 25.14
C LYS A 354 5.53 4.49 25.12
N ALA A 355 6.51 5.11 25.76
CA ALA A 355 7.84 4.57 26.01
C ALA A 355 8.01 4.30 27.50
N MET A 356 8.50 3.11 27.85
CA MET A 356 8.70 2.66 29.23
C MET A 356 10.19 2.52 29.55
N PHE A 357 10.56 2.91 30.77
CA PHE A 357 11.92 2.98 31.25
C PHE A 357 12.05 2.33 32.62
N GLN A 358 13.21 1.74 32.88
CA GLN A 358 13.60 1.23 34.19
C GLN A 358 15.05 1.64 34.44
N ALA A 359 15.30 2.33 35.55
CA ALA A 359 16.59 2.98 35.83
C ALA A 359 17.09 3.80 34.62
N ASP A 360 16.22 4.66 34.08
CA ASP A 360 16.42 5.53 32.91
C ASP A 360 16.73 4.82 31.58
N LYS A 361 16.70 3.48 31.54
CA LYS A 361 16.92 2.70 30.31
C LYS A 361 15.61 2.26 29.70
N MET A 362 15.49 2.39 28.37
CA MET A 362 14.29 1.95 27.66
C MET A 362 14.11 0.43 27.75
N VAL A 363 12.96 0.00 28.26
CA VAL A 363 12.60 -1.41 28.43
C VAL A 363 11.39 -1.82 27.62
N GLY A 364 10.60 -0.87 27.13
CA GLY A 364 9.43 -1.16 26.31
C GLY A 364 8.88 0.04 25.55
N VAL A 365 8.08 -0.26 24.53
CA VAL A 365 7.41 0.75 23.71
C VAL A 365 6.08 0.22 23.18
N MET A 366 5.08 1.11 23.09
CA MET A 366 3.79 0.89 22.45
C MET A 366 3.47 2.08 21.57
N LEU A 367 3.08 1.82 20.33
CA LEU A 367 2.70 2.82 19.33
C LEU A 367 1.38 2.39 18.69
N TYR A 368 0.48 3.33 18.47
CA TYR A 368 -0.83 3.17 17.87
C TYR A 368 -1.08 4.34 16.91
N GLY A 369 -1.60 4.04 15.72
CA GLY A 369 -1.83 5.01 14.65
C GLY A 369 -0.52 5.35 13.94
N ASP A 370 0.33 6.16 14.59
CA ASP A 370 1.66 6.49 14.08
C ASP A 370 2.74 5.56 14.67
N ILE A 371 3.18 4.61 13.83
CA ILE A 371 4.27 3.68 14.14
C ILE A 371 5.60 4.07 13.48
N ALA A 372 5.75 5.31 13.01
CA ALA A 372 7.03 5.84 12.56
C ALA A 372 8.09 5.70 13.67
N ASN A 373 9.36 5.57 13.28
CA ASN A 373 10.49 5.36 14.18
C ASN A 373 10.45 4.08 15.05
N LYS A 374 9.50 3.16 14.84
CA LYS A 374 9.44 1.87 15.57
C LYS A 374 10.77 1.11 15.59
N GLN A 375 11.55 1.20 14.51
CA GLN A 375 12.85 0.56 14.42
C GLN A 375 13.88 1.19 15.36
N ASN A 376 13.98 2.52 15.37
CA ASN A 376 14.86 3.26 16.27
C ASN A 376 14.51 3.01 17.75
N LEU A 377 13.22 2.89 18.05
CA LEU A 377 12.73 2.61 19.40
C LEU A 377 13.02 1.14 19.80
N LEU A 378 12.84 0.18 18.89
CA LEU A 378 13.25 -1.21 19.12
C LEU A 378 14.76 -1.33 19.35
N ASP A 379 15.56 -0.65 18.53
CA ASP A 379 17.01 -0.56 18.69
C ASP A 379 17.40 0.04 20.04
N SER A 380 16.64 1.02 20.53
CA SER A 380 16.84 1.64 21.83
C SER A 380 16.59 0.67 22.99
N ILE A 381 15.60 -0.23 22.86
CA ILE A 381 15.38 -1.34 23.80
C ILE A 381 16.56 -2.32 23.77
N VAL A 382 16.97 -2.77 22.56
CA VAL A 382 18.07 -3.74 22.39
C VAL A 382 19.39 -3.19 22.94
N LYS A 383 19.68 -1.91 22.70
CA LYS A 383 20.90 -1.22 23.13
C LYS A 383 20.80 -0.63 24.54
N GLN A 384 19.64 -0.74 25.21
CA GLN A 384 19.35 -0.14 26.51
C GLN A 384 19.71 1.35 26.57
N ARG A 385 19.27 2.14 25.59
CA ARG A 385 19.55 3.58 25.53
C ARG A 385 18.86 4.34 26.66
N ASP A 386 19.50 5.43 27.07
CA ASP A 386 19.05 6.33 28.12
C ASP A 386 17.85 7.19 27.68
N ILE A 387 16.98 7.53 28.64
CA ILE A 387 15.76 8.33 28.48
C ILE A 387 15.99 9.68 27.79
N THR A 388 17.13 10.32 28.00
CA THR A 388 17.45 11.63 27.39
C THR A 388 17.58 11.55 25.87
N VAL A 389 18.16 10.46 25.37
CA VAL A 389 18.29 10.17 23.94
C VAL A 389 16.92 9.85 23.35
N VAL A 390 16.16 9.00 24.04
CA VAL A 390 14.85 8.53 23.56
C VAL A 390 13.81 9.65 23.52
N LYS A 391 13.84 10.59 24.49
CA LYS A 391 12.92 11.75 24.49
C LYS A 391 12.97 12.53 23.19
N LYS A 392 14.15 12.74 22.63
CA LYS A 392 14.33 13.49 21.38
C LYS A 392 13.69 12.77 20.20
N ASP A 393 13.88 11.45 20.12
CA ASP A 393 13.33 10.60 19.05
C ASP A 393 11.80 10.38 19.20
N PHE A 394 11.29 10.43 20.43
CA PHE A 394 9.90 10.12 20.76
C PHE A 394 8.91 11.26 20.45
N PHE A 395 9.34 12.52 20.57
CA PHE A 395 8.50 13.71 20.32
C PHE A 395 8.64 14.29 18.90
N GLN A 396 9.55 13.77 18.08
CA GLN A 396 9.57 14.12 16.67
C GLN A 396 8.34 13.51 15.97
N SER A 397 7.37 14.35 15.61
CA SER A 397 6.34 14.01 14.64
C SER A 397 7.00 13.73 13.30
N GLY A 398 6.58 12.65 12.63
CA GLY A 398 7.26 12.10 11.47
C GLY A 398 7.42 13.08 10.32
N ALA A 399 8.61 13.67 10.21
CA ALA A 399 9.18 13.99 8.92
C ALA A 399 9.84 12.71 8.40
N GLU A 400 9.23 12.16 7.35
CA GLU A 400 9.76 11.17 6.39
C GLU A 400 10.52 9.96 6.96
N SER A 401 9.92 8.78 6.78
CA SER A 401 10.72 7.59 6.46
C SER A 401 11.34 7.82 5.08
N ALA A 402 12.38 8.65 4.96
CA ALA A 402 13.16 8.69 3.74
C ALA A 402 14.04 7.43 3.74
N VAL A 403 13.58 6.36 3.11
CA VAL A 403 14.40 5.16 2.89
C VAL A 403 15.77 5.53 2.30
N ALA A 404 15.87 6.67 1.60
CA ALA A 404 17.09 7.30 1.12
C ALA A 404 18.17 7.55 2.20
N SER A 405 17.79 8.06 3.39
CA SER A 405 18.69 8.47 4.47
C SER A 405 19.10 7.31 5.40
N MET A 406 18.39 6.19 5.34
CA MET A 406 18.66 4.99 6.14
C MET A 406 20.07 4.41 5.85
N PRO A 407 20.90 4.12 6.87
CA PRO A 407 22.18 3.42 6.70
C PRO A 407 22.04 2.04 6.03
N LEU A 408 23.03 1.63 5.22
CA LEU A 408 23.01 0.32 4.54
C LEU A 408 22.92 -0.88 5.51
N GLY A 409 23.48 -0.75 6.71
CA GLY A 409 23.42 -1.79 7.75
C GLY A 409 22.07 -1.90 8.46
N GLU A 410 21.16 -0.94 8.27
CA GLU A 410 19.89 -0.92 8.97
C GLU A 410 18.93 -2.01 8.47
N THR A 411 18.21 -2.64 9.40
CA THR A 411 17.33 -3.77 9.10
C THR A 411 15.96 -3.30 8.61
N ILE A 412 15.64 -3.58 7.36
CA ILE A 412 14.32 -3.31 6.76
C ILE A 412 13.33 -4.44 7.06
N CYS A 413 13.74 -5.70 6.85
CA CYS A 413 12.88 -6.86 7.15
C CYS A 413 13.29 -7.49 8.47
N GLN A 414 12.53 -7.21 9.54
CA GLN A 414 12.80 -7.77 10.87
C GLN A 414 12.66 -9.30 10.92
N CYS A 415 11.67 -9.87 10.24
CA CYS A 415 11.42 -11.31 10.26
C CYS A 415 12.58 -12.10 9.65
N ASN A 416 13.06 -11.65 8.48
CA ASN A 416 14.13 -12.32 7.74
C ASN A 416 15.51 -11.70 7.99
N ALA A 417 15.62 -10.76 8.94
CA ALA A 417 16.84 -10.02 9.27
C ALA A 417 17.56 -9.49 8.02
N VAL A 418 16.81 -8.89 7.08
CA VAL A 418 17.35 -8.37 5.82
C VAL A 418 17.58 -6.88 5.97
N SER A 419 18.83 -6.45 5.74
CA SER A 419 19.21 -5.04 5.77
C SER A 419 18.89 -4.31 4.46
N LYS A 420 18.88 -2.97 4.52
CA LYS A 420 18.81 -2.11 3.33
C LYS A 420 19.89 -2.48 2.31
N GLY A 421 21.12 -2.65 2.77
CA GLY A 421 22.25 -3.02 1.91
C GLY A 421 22.06 -4.37 1.22
N ALA A 422 21.54 -5.37 1.92
CA ALA A 422 21.25 -6.68 1.33
C ALA A 422 20.14 -6.62 0.26
N ILE A 423 19.13 -5.77 0.46
CA ILE A 423 18.09 -5.54 -0.55
C ILE A 423 18.67 -4.79 -1.75
N ILE A 424 19.42 -3.71 -1.54
CA ILE A 424 20.07 -2.95 -2.63
C ILE A 424 21.01 -3.87 -3.43
N GLU A 425 21.85 -4.65 -2.77
CA GLU A 425 22.76 -5.60 -3.44
C GLU A 425 21.98 -6.60 -4.29
N ALA A 426 20.90 -7.16 -3.76
CA ALA A 426 20.06 -8.11 -4.50
C ALA A 426 19.36 -7.45 -5.69
N VAL A 427 18.83 -6.24 -5.52
CA VAL A 427 18.20 -5.44 -6.58
C VAL A 427 19.20 -5.15 -7.70
N GLN A 428 20.41 -4.71 -7.36
CA GLN A 428 21.46 -4.40 -8.33
C GLN A 428 21.98 -5.65 -9.04
N ARG A 429 22.26 -6.73 -8.30
CA ARG A 429 22.86 -7.96 -8.83
C ARG A 429 21.90 -8.78 -9.69
N HIS A 430 20.61 -8.77 -9.37
CA HIS A 430 19.59 -9.60 -10.01
C HIS A 430 18.55 -8.79 -10.79
N HIS A 431 18.73 -7.48 -10.92
CA HIS A 431 17.85 -6.55 -11.64
C HIS A 431 16.38 -6.68 -11.21
N LEU A 432 16.15 -6.77 -9.89
CA LEU A 432 14.82 -6.97 -9.30
C LEU A 432 14.01 -5.66 -9.42
N LYS A 433 12.78 -5.72 -9.95
CA LYS A 433 11.97 -4.52 -10.22
C LYS A 433 10.76 -4.37 -9.31
N THR A 434 10.35 -5.45 -8.67
CA THR A 434 9.14 -5.47 -7.83
C THR A 434 9.44 -5.96 -6.43
N ALA A 435 8.59 -5.61 -5.46
CA ALA A 435 8.70 -6.16 -4.11
C ALA A 435 8.55 -7.69 -4.08
N GLU A 436 7.85 -8.29 -5.06
CA GLU A 436 7.79 -9.74 -5.21
C GLU A 436 9.14 -10.33 -5.69
N ASP A 437 9.87 -9.64 -6.56
CA ASP A 437 11.21 -10.05 -6.97
C ASP A 437 12.19 -9.99 -5.80
N VAL A 438 12.15 -8.89 -5.02
CA VAL A 438 12.91 -8.75 -3.78
C VAL A 438 12.55 -9.84 -2.78
N LYS A 439 11.27 -10.16 -2.63
CA LYS A 439 10.79 -11.26 -1.78
C LYS A 439 11.31 -12.61 -2.25
N ARG A 440 11.30 -12.90 -3.54
CA ARG A 440 11.83 -14.17 -4.07
C ARG A 440 13.33 -14.31 -3.82
N CYS A 441 14.09 -13.22 -3.99
CA CYS A 441 15.55 -13.24 -3.87
C CYS A 441 16.02 -13.19 -2.40
N THR A 442 15.53 -12.22 -1.64
CA THR A 442 16.02 -11.90 -0.28
C THR A 442 15.15 -12.48 0.84
N LYS A 443 13.93 -12.93 0.52
CA LYS A 443 12.87 -13.32 1.46
C LYS A 443 12.29 -12.17 2.28
N ALA A 444 12.73 -10.92 2.07
CA ALA A 444 12.09 -9.74 2.64
C ALA A 444 10.62 -9.65 2.18
N SER A 445 9.70 -9.13 3.00
CA SER A 445 8.24 -9.18 2.78
C SER A 445 7.60 -10.60 2.81
N GLY A 446 8.38 -11.67 2.72
CA GLY A 446 7.88 -13.05 2.62
C GLY A 446 7.32 -13.68 3.90
N SER A 447 7.40 -13.00 5.05
CA SER A 447 6.86 -13.47 6.35
C SER A 447 5.66 -12.64 6.80
N CYS A 448 5.84 -11.58 7.59
CA CYS A 448 4.70 -10.76 8.06
C CYS A 448 4.21 -9.70 7.05
N GLY A 449 4.87 -9.52 5.90
CA GLY A 449 4.54 -8.47 4.92
C GLY A 449 4.78 -7.02 5.36
N GLY A 450 5.02 -6.75 6.65
CA GLY A 450 5.04 -5.38 7.20
C GLY A 450 6.15 -4.46 6.68
N CYS A 451 7.20 -5.00 6.04
CA CYS A 451 8.26 -4.20 5.41
C CYS A 451 8.03 -3.97 3.90
N ARG A 452 6.90 -4.43 3.33
CA ARG A 452 6.61 -4.30 1.90
C ARG A 452 6.62 -2.84 1.42
N PRO A 453 5.93 -1.88 2.08
CA PRO A 453 5.90 -0.50 1.60
C PRO A 453 7.30 0.13 1.57
N ILE A 454 8.12 -0.14 2.59
CA ILE A 454 9.52 0.31 2.68
C ILE A 454 10.38 -0.30 1.56
N ILE A 455 10.09 -1.54 1.14
CA ILE A 455 10.78 -2.18 0.00
C ILE A 455 10.34 -1.57 -1.32
N GLU A 456 9.05 -1.26 -1.48
CA GLU A 456 8.54 -0.60 -2.69
C GLU A 456 9.14 0.81 -2.82
N GLU A 457 9.20 1.56 -1.72
CA GLU A 457 9.91 2.85 -1.64
C GLU A 457 11.42 2.68 -1.89
N LEU A 458 12.06 1.65 -1.32
CA LEU A 458 13.47 1.36 -1.59
C LEU A 458 13.71 1.02 -3.07
N LEU A 459 12.79 0.33 -3.74
CA LEU A 459 12.91 -0.01 -5.15
C LEU A 459 12.78 1.23 -6.03
N ILE A 460 11.86 2.13 -5.70
CA ILE A 460 11.75 3.46 -6.33
C ILE A 460 13.08 4.21 -6.14
N HIS A 461 13.59 4.28 -4.91
CA HIS A 461 14.84 4.98 -4.61
C HIS A 461 16.11 4.32 -5.17
N THR A 462 16.15 2.99 -5.23
CA THR A 462 17.28 2.25 -5.81
C THR A 462 17.23 2.34 -7.34
N ALA A 463 16.05 2.42 -7.95
CA ALA A 463 15.91 2.76 -9.36
C ALA A 463 16.46 4.17 -9.65
N GLU A 464 16.20 5.14 -8.77
CA GLU A 464 16.76 6.50 -8.85
C GLU A 464 18.29 6.54 -8.67
N ARG A 465 18.87 5.71 -7.79
CA ARG A 465 20.33 5.65 -7.53
C ARG A 465 21.12 4.71 -8.44
N SER A 466 20.48 3.79 -9.15
CA SER A 466 21.14 2.83 -10.06
C SER A 466 21.45 3.42 -11.44
N HIS A 467 21.45 4.74 -11.58
CA HIS A 467 22.03 5.45 -12.71
C HIS A 467 23.59 5.46 -12.69
N GLN A 468 24.20 4.28 -12.51
CA GLN A 468 25.34 3.86 -13.33
C GLN A 468 24.80 2.85 -14.35
N GLU A 469 24.27 3.43 -15.43
CA GLU A 469 23.74 2.89 -16.69
C GLU A 469 23.26 1.42 -16.75
N PRO A 470 21.97 1.22 -17.03
CA PRO A 470 21.55 0.49 -18.20
C PRO A 470 21.45 1.44 -19.39
N ALA A 471 21.96 1.03 -20.56
CA ALA A 471 21.57 1.66 -21.82
C ALA A 471 20.03 1.69 -21.92
N GLY A 472 19.45 2.88 -21.82
CA GLY A 472 18.02 3.14 -21.91
C GLY A 472 17.55 4.19 -20.89
N ALA A 473 18.02 5.43 -21.05
CA ALA A 473 17.65 6.58 -20.24
C ALA A 473 16.13 6.92 -20.33
N ASN A 474 15.60 7.58 -19.29
CA ASN A 474 14.33 8.31 -19.33
C ASN A 474 14.51 9.56 -20.22
N THR A 475 14.79 9.35 -21.50
CA THR A 475 14.93 10.43 -22.45
C THR A 475 13.55 10.95 -22.84
N MET A 476 13.44 12.24 -23.12
CA MET A 476 12.20 12.88 -23.60
C MET A 476 11.57 12.12 -24.79
N CYS A 477 12.41 11.56 -25.65
CA CYS A 477 12.01 10.62 -26.68
C CYS A 477 13.26 9.89 -27.22
N PRO A 478 13.10 8.89 -28.12
CA PRO A 478 14.23 8.23 -28.77
C PRO A 478 15.14 9.15 -29.61
N CYS A 479 14.77 10.42 -29.83
CA CYS A 479 15.58 11.36 -30.60
C CYS A 479 16.69 12.06 -29.81
N THR A 480 16.73 11.92 -28.49
CA THR A 480 17.71 12.56 -27.62
C THR A 480 18.14 11.61 -26.51
N VAL A 481 19.27 11.93 -25.87
CA VAL A 481 19.74 11.29 -24.62
C VAL A 481 19.32 12.09 -23.37
N LEU A 482 18.76 13.28 -23.57
CA LEU A 482 18.35 14.19 -22.50
C LEU A 482 16.93 13.87 -22.01
N THR A 483 16.72 14.06 -20.71
CA THR A 483 15.41 14.08 -20.02
C THR A 483 14.63 15.36 -20.34
N GLU A 484 13.32 15.42 -20.07
CA GLU A 484 12.52 16.64 -20.28
C GLU A 484 13.02 17.82 -19.43
N ASP A 485 13.38 17.56 -18.16
CA ASP A 485 13.92 18.59 -17.26
C ASP A 485 15.24 19.18 -17.76
N GLU A 486 16.17 18.33 -18.25
CA GLU A 486 17.43 18.79 -18.84
C GLU A 486 17.19 19.65 -20.08
N VAL A 487 16.17 19.31 -20.89
CA VAL A 487 15.82 20.07 -22.10
C VAL A 487 15.23 21.43 -21.73
N VAL A 488 14.32 21.48 -20.76
CA VAL A 488 13.76 22.74 -20.22
C VAL A 488 14.86 23.63 -19.66
N GLN A 489 15.77 23.05 -18.87
CA GLN A 489 16.90 23.77 -18.29
C GLN A 489 17.83 24.34 -19.37
N GLU A 490 18.15 23.57 -20.41
CA GLU A 490 19.00 24.03 -21.51
C GLU A 490 18.33 25.09 -22.39
N ILE A 491 17.01 25.01 -22.61
CA ILE A 491 16.23 26.07 -23.28
C ILE A 491 16.38 27.39 -22.51
N GLN A 492 16.24 27.36 -21.19
CA GLN A 492 16.38 28.55 -20.34
C GLN A 492 17.83 29.07 -20.30
N MET A 493 18.80 28.19 -20.07
CA MET A 493 20.21 28.57 -19.92
C MET A 493 20.79 29.16 -21.22
N ARG A 494 20.43 28.60 -22.37
CA ARG A 494 20.94 29.04 -23.68
C ARG A 494 20.01 30.01 -24.41
N GLN A 495 18.86 30.34 -23.83
CA GLN A 495 17.84 31.22 -24.42
C GLN A 495 17.41 30.81 -25.83
N LEU A 496 17.18 29.50 -26.02
CA LEU A 496 16.77 28.95 -27.31
C LEU A 496 15.34 29.40 -27.65
N SER A 497 15.08 29.73 -28.93
CA SER A 497 13.85 30.42 -29.34
C SER A 497 13.05 29.73 -30.46
N SER A 498 13.50 28.57 -30.95
CA SER A 498 12.73 27.77 -31.90
C SER A 498 12.98 26.28 -31.71
N VAL A 499 12.04 25.44 -32.15
CA VAL A 499 12.19 23.97 -32.09
C VAL A 499 13.45 23.52 -32.82
N GLN A 500 13.77 24.15 -33.96
CA GLN A 500 14.96 23.83 -34.73
C GLN A 500 16.25 24.20 -34.00
N ASP A 501 16.25 25.31 -33.25
CA ASP A 501 17.39 25.72 -32.44
C ASP A 501 17.63 24.74 -31.30
N VAL A 502 16.58 24.25 -30.65
CA VAL A 502 16.67 23.23 -29.59
C VAL A 502 17.23 21.92 -30.13
N ILE A 503 16.64 21.40 -31.22
CA ILE A 503 17.09 20.16 -31.88
C ILE A 503 18.55 20.26 -32.30
N SER A 504 18.96 21.40 -32.87
CA SER A 504 20.33 21.59 -33.39
C SER A 504 21.35 21.83 -32.26
N ALA A 505 21.01 22.67 -31.28
CA ALA A 505 21.93 23.06 -30.20
C ALA A 505 22.15 21.94 -29.16
N LEU A 506 21.15 21.06 -28.98
CA LEU A 506 21.19 19.97 -28.01
C LEU A 506 21.48 18.60 -28.64
N GLY A 507 21.73 18.56 -29.96
CA GLY A 507 22.28 17.39 -30.63
C GLY A 507 21.28 16.24 -30.83
N TRP A 508 20.02 16.54 -31.18
CA TRP A 508 19.04 15.52 -31.53
C TRP A 508 19.55 14.64 -32.68
N ASN A 509 19.33 13.32 -32.58
CA ASN A 509 19.77 12.38 -33.60
C ASN A 509 18.98 12.52 -34.92
N LYS A 510 17.77 13.10 -34.88
CA LYS A 510 16.92 13.38 -36.04
C LYS A 510 16.74 14.88 -36.17
N THR A 511 17.29 15.45 -37.23
CA THR A 511 17.34 16.91 -37.49
C THR A 511 15.99 17.58 -37.68
N SER A 512 14.93 16.80 -37.97
CA SER A 512 13.54 17.27 -38.07
C SER A 512 12.68 16.91 -36.84
N GLY A 513 13.25 16.21 -35.85
CA GLY A 513 12.51 15.70 -34.68
C GLY A 513 11.48 14.60 -35.00
N CYS A 514 10.79 14.12 -33.97
CA CYS A 514 9.71 13.14 -34.07
C CYS A 514 8.37 13.70 -33.57
N SER A 515 7.30 12.91 -33.71
CA SER A 515 5.95 13.26 -33.29
C SER A 515 5.77 13.44 -31.79
N VAL A 516 6.80 13.13 -30.97
CA VAL A 516 6.80 13.32 -29.52
C VAL A 516 7.58 14.59 -29.15
N CYS A 517 8.84 14.71 -29.56
CA CYS A 517 9.67 15.85 -29.14
C CYS A 517 9.32 17.17 -29.82
N VAL A 518 8.83 17.18 -31.07
CA VAL A 518 8.51 18.45 -31.73
C VAL A 518 7.37 19.18 -31.01
N PRO A 519 6.24 18.52 -30.70
CA PRO A 519 5.17 19.14 -29.93
C PRO A 519 5.56 19.47 -28.48
N ALA A 520 6.36 18.63 -27.84
CA ALA A 520 6.81 18.86 -26.47
C ALA A 520 7.81 20.04 -26.35
N ILE A 521 8.74 20.17 -27.30
CA ILE A 521 9.64 21.33 -27.37
C ILE A 521 8.85 22.62 -27.68
N ASP A 522 7.86 22.57 -28.59
CA ASP A 522 6.97 23.72 -28.85
C ASP A 522 6.22 24.14 -27.57
N TYR A 523 5.72 23.17 -26.79
CA TYR A 523 5.10 23.42 -25.49
C TYR A 523 6.05 24.14 -24.53
N TYR A 524 7.25 23.59 -24.29
CA TYR A 524 8.20 24.18 -23.34
C TYR A 524 8.71 25.54 -23.79
N LEU A 525 8.99 25.72 -25.07
CA LEU A 525 9.38 27.03 -25.61
C LEU A 525 8.30 28.08 -25.34
N ARG A 526 7.02 27.75 -25.57
CA ARG A 526 5.92 28.71 -25.41
C ARG A 526 5.52 28.93 -23.95
N MET A 527 5.73 27.94 -23.10
CA MET A 527 5.58 28.09 -21.65
C MET A 527 6.69 28.98 -21.06
N ILE A 528 7.93 28.81 -21.49
CA ILE A 528 9.07 29.58 -20.97
C ILE A 528 9.16 30.97 -21.62
N ARG A 529 8.76 31.06 -22.89
CA ARG A 529 8.81 32.26 -23.74
C ARG A 529 7.47 32.44 -24.48
N PRO A 530 6.48 33.02 -23.78
CA PRO A 530 5.14 33.29 -24.33
C PRO A 530 5.12 34.18 -25.58
N ASP A 531 6.21 34.92 -25.85
CA ASP A 531 6.39 35.76 -27.04
C ASP A 531 6.67 34.98 -28.34
N ILE A 532 6.96 33.67 -28.24
CA ILE A 532 7.24 32.81 -29.40
C ILE A 532 5.93 32.42 -30.09
N LYS A 533 5.83 32.75 -31.39
CA LYS A 533 4.68 32.38 -32.24
C LYS A 533 4.68 30.89 -32.54
N ALA A 534 3.49 30.28 -32.53
CA ALA A 534 3.31 28.87 -32.88
C ALA A 534 3.81 28.58 -34.30
N ALA A 535 4.57 27.48 -34.46
CA ALA A 535 5.05 27.03 -35.77
C ALA A 535 3.92 26.58 -36.71
N THR A 536 2.77 26.20 -36.15
CA THR A 536 1.57 25.80 -36.89
C THR A 536 0.32 26.49 -36.30
N PRO A 537 -0.37 27.34 -37.07
CA PRO A 537 -1.63 27.94 -36.63
C PRO A 537 -2.74 26.87 -36.70
N PHE A 538 -3.36 26.57 -35.56
CA PHE A 538 -4.58 25.74 -35.43
C PHE A 538 -4.51 24.33 -36.04
N GLU A 539 -4.56 23.29 -35.19
CA GLU A 539 -5.04 21.98 -35.66
C GLU A 539 -6.53 22.12 -35.99
N GLU A 540 -6.84 22.49 -37.23
CA GLU A 540 -8.17 22.29 -37.80
C GLU A 540 -8.43 20.79 -37.79
N THR A 541 -9.37 20.33 -36.96
CA THR A 541 -9.82 18.93 -36.98
C THR A 541 -10.53 18.67 -38.30
N GLU A 542 -9.77 18.27 -39.32
CA GLU A 542 -10.30 17.59 -40.50
C GLU A 542 -10.88 16.24 -40.06
N GLN A 543 -12.14 16.01 -40.41
CA GLN A 543 -12.70 14.67 -40.40
C GLN A 543 -12.19 13.91 -41.64
N GLU A 544 -12.19 12.58 -41.62
CA GLU A 544 -11.64 11.71 -42.69
C GLU A 544 -12.24 12.00 -44.09
N ASP A 545 -13.37 12.67 -44.12
CA ASP A 545 -14.23 13.07 -45.21
C ASP A 545 -14.00 14.53 -45.69
N GLY A 546 -13.00 15.23 -45.15
CA GLY A 546 -12.60 16.59 -45.57
C GLY A 546 -13.51 17.72 -45.08
N MET A 547 -14.46 17.41 -44.19
CA MET A 547 -15.34 18.37 -43.53
C MET A 547 -14.76 18.81 -42.18
N CYS A 548 -15.08 20.05 -41.78
CA CYS A 548 -14.64 20.67 -40.55
C CYS A 548 -15.77 20.76 -39.51
N THR A 549 -15.37 20.89 -38.25
CA THR A 549 -16.27 21.19 -37.13
C THR A 549 -15.88 22.51 -36.47
N LEU A 550 -16.87 23.29 -36.04
CA LEU A 550 -16.67 24.56 -35.34
C LEU A 550 -17.49 24.58 -34.05
N VAL A 551 -16.89 25.05 -32.96
CA VAL A 551 -17.55 25.20 -31.66
C VAL A 551 -17.54 26.69 -31.29
N PRO A 552 -18.68 27.39 -31.38
CA PRO A 552 -18.80 28.76 -30.87
C PRO A 552 -18.44 28.77 -29.39
N GLN A 553 -17.64 29.76 -28.97
CA GLN A 553 -17.24 29.88 -27.58
C GLN A 553 -18.39 30.41 -26.74
N MET A 554 -18.85 29.57 -25.82
CA MET A 554 -19.95 29.83 -24.89
C MET A 554 -19.39 29.73 -23.47
N TYR A 555 -18.85 30.84 -22.95
CA TYR A 555 -18.17 30.84 -21.65
C TYR A 555 -19.10 30.39 -20.53
N GLY A 556 -18.66 29.39 -19.74
CA GLY A 556 -19.46 28.79 -18.67
C GLY A 556 -20.73 28.05 -19.13
N GLY A 557 -20.83 27.76 -20.43
CA GLY A 557 -22.04 27.18 -21.04
C GLY A 557 -23.18 28.18 -21.23
N LEU A 558 -22.92 29.48 -21.07
CA LEU A 558 -23.92 30.54 -21.21
C LEU A 558 -24.05 31.00 -22.67
N THR A 559 -25.27 31.33 -23.05
CA THR A 559 -25.56 32.03 -24.31
C THR A 559 -26.82 32.89 -24.19
N ASN A 560 -27.06 33.76 -25.17
CA ASN A 560 -28.23 34.61 -25.23
C ASN A 560 -28.97 34.49 -26.57
N LYS A 561 -30.15 35.11 -26.64
CA LYS A 561 -31.01 35.09 -27.85
C LYS A 561 -30.30 35.59 -29.11
N ASP A 562 -29.38 36.54 -28.98
CA ASP A 562 -28.73 37.18 -30.12
C ASP A 562 -27.61 36.30 -30.66
N GLU A 563 -26.84 35.64 -29.78
CA GLU A 563 -25.85 34.62 -30.15
C GLU A 563 -26.51 33.39 -30.78
N LEU A 564 -27.57 32.86 -30.18
CA LEU A 564 -28.30 31.72 -30.73
C LEU A 564 -28.87 32.02 -32.11
N ARG A 565 -29.40 33.24 -32.31
CA ARG A 565 -29.86 33.70 -33.62
C ARG A 565 -28.72 33.79 -34.62
N ARG A 566 -27.56 34.37 -34.26
CA ARG A 566 -26.38 34.40 -35.14
C ARG A 566 -25.92 33.01 -35.55
N ILE A 567 -25.90 32.06 -34.60
CA ILE A 567 -25.57 30.66 -34.90
C ILE A 567 -26.57 30.07 -35.91
N ALA A 568 -27.86 30.28 -35.70
CA ALA A 568 -28.91 29.80 -36.61
C ALA A 568 -28.78 30.43 -38.01
N ASP A 569 -28.56 31.73 -38.09
CA ASP A 569 -28.40 32.47 -39.34
C ASP A 569 -27.19 31.97 -40.14
N VAL A 570 -26.06 31.73 -39.46
CA VAL A 570 -24.85 31.13 -40.05
C VAL A 570 -25.13 29.71 -40.54
N MET A 571 -25.81 28.88 -39.75
CA MET A 571 -26.14 27.52 -40.16
C MET A 571 -27.02 27.49 -41.42
N GLU A 572 -28.01 28.38 -41.51
CA GLU A 572 -28.87 28.49 -42.68
C GLU A 572 -28.10 28.98 -43.92
N LYS A 573 -27.31 30.05 -43.77
CA LYS A 573 -26.55 30.66 -44.87
C LYS A 573 -25.54 29.71 -45.50
N TYR A 574 -24.78 28.97 -44.68
CA TYR A 574 -23.76 28.03 -45.14
C TYR A 574 -24.26 26.59 -45.25
N GLN A 575 -25.58 26.37 -45.13
CA GLN A 575 -26.22 25.06 -45.24
C GLN A 575 -25.59 24.00 -44.31
N ILE A 576 -25.23 24.40 -43.08
CA ILE A 576 -24.62 23.51 -42.08
C ILE A 576 -25.68 22.50 -41.62
N PRO A 577 -25.47 21.19 -41.86
CA PRO A 577 -26.55 20.20 -41.71
C PRO A 577 -26.93 19.89 -40.26
N GLN A 578 -26.01 20.10 -39.31
CA GLN A 578 -26.22 19.69 -37.92
C GLN A 578 -25.48 20.56 -36.90
N ALA A 579 -26.14 20.78 -35.77
CA ALA A 579 -25.55 21.27 -34.53
C ALA A 579 -25.78 20.23 -33.42
N VAL A 580 -24.71 19.86 -32.72
CA VAL A 580 -24.72 18.80 -31.70
C VAL A 580 -24.32 19.40 -30.35
N LEU A 581 -25.09 19.12 -29.32
CA LEU A 581 -24.68 19.40 -27.94
C LEU A 581 -23.64 18.36 -27.50
N THR A 582 -22.43 18.81 -27.20
CA THR A 582 -21.33 17.94 -26.78
C THR A 582 -21.47 17.54 -25.31
N HIS A 583 -20.73 16.51 -24.92
CA HIS A 583 -20.57 16.09 -23.53
C HIS A 583 -19.95 17.17 -22.62
N ASP A 584 -19.38 18.22 -23.21
CA ASP A 584 -18.80 19.39 -22.53
C ASP A 584 -19.79 20.56 -22.45
N GLN A 585 -21.09 20.32 -22.68
CA GLN A 585 -22.13 21.33 -22.64
C GLN A 585 -21.85 22.48 -23.64
N ARG A 586 -21.35 22.16 -24.84
CA ARG A 586 -21.08 23.13 -25.91
C ARG A 586 -21.83 22.76 -27.18
N LEU A 587 -22.17 23.76 -27.99
CA LEU A 587 -22.77 23.55 -29.30
C LEU A 587 -21.66 23.36 -30.35
N GLN A 588 -21.66 22.22 -31.04
CA GLN A 588 -20.73 21.92 -32.12
C GLN A 588 -21.47 21.94 -33.47
N LEU A 589 -21.06 22.84 -34.35
CA LEU A 589 -21.48 22.88 -35.74
C LEU A 589 -20.62 21.90 -36.55
N SER A 590 -21.24 20.98 -37.29
CA SER A 590 -20.52 19.94 -38.04
C SER A 590 -20.98 19.87 -39.48
N GLY A 591 -20.06 19.56 -40.39
CA GLY A 591 -20.31 19.52 -41.84
C GLY A 591 -19.97 20.83 -42.55
N ILE A 592 -18.98 21.57 -42.05
CA ILE A 592 -18.52 22.84 -42.64
C ILE A 592 -17.45 22.57 -43.70
N ARG A 593 -17.52 23.22 -44.86
CA ARG A 593 -16.45 23.13 -45.87
C ARG A 593 -15.25 23.98 -45.45
N ARG A 594 -14.03 23.49 -45.75
CA ARG A 594 -12.79 24.13 -45.28
C ARG A 594 -12.60 25.56 -45.79
N ASP A 595 -13.00 25.85 -47.02
CA ASP A 595 -12.95 27.17 -47.65
C ASP A 595 -13.95 28.18 -47.05
N GLU A 596 -15.01 27.70 -46.42
CA GLU A 596 -16.03 28.54 -45.76
C GLU A 596 -15.72 28.85 -44.30
N LEU A 597 -14.81 28.07 -43.68
CA LEU A 597 -14.54 28.13 -42.25
C LEU A 597 -14.13 29.52 -41.76
N GLN A 598 -13.30 30.23 -42.52
CA GLN A 598 -12.84 31.58 -42.14
C GLN A 598 -13.98 32.61 -42.23
N HIS A 599 -14.79 32.54 -43.28
CA HIS A 599 -15.96 33.41 -43.46
C HIS A 599 -17.00 33.19 -42.35
N ILE A 600 -17.22 31.92 -41.97
CA ILE A 600 -18.10 31.55 -40.86
C ILE A 600 -17.59 32.14 -39.53
N LYS A 601 -16.28 32.07 -39.25
CA LYS A 601 -15.69 32.66 -38.03
C LYS A 601 -15.93 34.17 -37.94
N GLU A 602 -15.75 34.88 -39.06
CA GLU A 602 -15.93 36.33 -39.14
C GLU A 602 -17.38 36.74 -38.93
N GLU A 603 -18.33 36.00 -39.51
CA GLU A 603 -19.76 36.32 -39.49
C GLU A 603 -20.48 35.86 -38.21
N LEU A 604 -19.95 34.86 -37.51
CA LEU A 604 -20.49 34.40 -36.23
C LEU A 604 -20.42 35.49 -35.16
N HIS A 605 -19.45 36.41 -35.26
CA HIS A 605 -19.17 37.46 -34.27
C HIS A 605 -19.08 36.92 -32.84
N MET A 606 -18.52 35.72 -32.70
CA MET A 606 -18.26 35.05 -31.42
C MET A 606 -16.86 34.46 -31.49
N PRO A 607 -16.12 34.41 -30.36
CA PRO A 607 -14.88 33.62 -30.31
C PRO A 607 -15.19 32.16 -30.63
N VAL A 608 -14.21 31.42 -31.12
CA VAL A 608 -14.34 30.00 -31.42
C VAL A 608 -13.45 29.21 -30.49
N PHE A 609 -14.00 28.17 -29.86
CA PHE A 609 -13.25 27.32 -28.95
C PHE A 609 -12.17 26.56 -29.71
N PRO A 610 -10.88 26.70 -29.35
CA PRO A 610 -9.81 26.00 -30.02
C PRO A 610 -9.80 24.53 -29.57
N ARG A 611 -10.04 23.58 -30.47
CA ARG A 611 -9.89 22.13 -30.19
C ARG A 611 -8.41 21.72 -30.17
N LYS A 612 -7.70 22.14 -29.14
CA LYS A 612 -6.32 21.70 -28.87
C LYS A 612 -6.35 20.40 -28.05
N LYS A 613 -5.45 19.47 -28.37
CA LYS A 613 -5.24 18.25 -27.55
C LYS A 613 -4.64 18.56 -26.17
N GLN A 614 -4.09 19.75 -25.98
CA GLN A 614 -3.33 20.23 -24.82
C GLN A 614 -3.90 21.56 -24.33
N ALA A 615 -5.14 21.51 -23.85
CA ALA A 615 -5.86 22.66 -23.35
C ALA A 615 -6.82 22.23 -22.24
N ILE A 616 -7.34 23.23 -21.54
CA ILE A 616 -8.44 23.03 -20.61
C ILE A 616 -9.72 22.81 -21.43
N ALA A 617 -10.43 21.73 -21.12
CA ALA A 617 -11.75 21.46 -21.67
C ALA A 617 -12.75 22.52 -21.20
N PRO A 618 -13.86 22.73 -21.93
CA PRO A 618 -14.90 23.62 -21.45
C PRO A 618 -15.38 23.18 -20.05
N ILE A 619 -15.45 24.13 -19.11
CA ILE A 619 -15.75 23.86 -17.71
C ILE A 619 -17.21 23.45 -17.59
N LYS A 620 -17.42 22.30 -16.96
CA LYS A 620 -18.77 21.73 -16.76
C LYS A 620 -19.40 22.31 -15.51
N THR A 621 -20.66 22.72 -15.61
CA THR A 621 -21.42 23.22 -14.48
C THR A 621 -22.73 22.44 -14.28
N CYS A 622 -23.23 22.38 -13.04
CA CYS A 622 -24.56 21.82 -12.76
C CYS A 622 -25.65 22.78 -13.27
N PRO A 623 -26.60 22.31 -14.12
CA PRO A 623 -27.74 23.11 -14.57
C PRO A 623 -28.87 23.21 -13.52
N CYS A 624 -28.78 22.39 -12.47
CA CYS A 624 -29.76 22.22 -11.40
C CYS A 624 -29.80 23.37 -10.38
N SER A 625 -28.76 24.19 -10.32
CA SER A 625 -28.67 25.30 -9.39
C SER A 625 -29.01 26.60 -10.15
N HIS A 626 -30.05 27.31 -9.72
CA HIS A 626 -30.36 28.68 -10.19
C HIS A 626 -29.39 29.74 -9.64
N GLN A 627 -28.23 29.35 -9.11
CA GLN A 627 -27.22 30.30 -8.67
C GLN A 627 -26.44 30.80 -9.89
N GLU A 628 -26.80 31.99 -10.40
CA GLU A 628 -26.07 32.70 -11.47
C GLU A 628 -24.55 32.78 -11.21
N SER A 629 -24.12 32.67 -9.94
CA SER A 629 -22.72 32.71 -9.54
C SER A 629 -21.87 31.54 -10.05
N VAL A 630 -22.43 30.35 -10.31
CA VAL A 630 -21.63 29.18 -10.72
C VAL A 630 -21.22 29.25 -12.19
N GLN A 631 -22.18 29.51 -13.10
CA GLN A 631 -21.86 29.70 -14.50
C GLN A 631 -21.04 30.96 -14.73
N ALA A 632 -21.28 32.03 -13.94
CA ALA A 632 -20.45 33.23 -14.00
C ALA A 632 -18.99 32.95 -13.59
N ALA A 633 -18.76 32.20 -12.50
CA ALA A 633 -17.41 31.80 -12.08
C ALA A 633 -16.73 30.88 -13.10
N ALA A 634 -17.46 29.92 -13.67
CA ALA A 634 -16.95 29.08 -14.75
C ALA A 634 -16.60 29.92 -16.00
N ALA A 635 -17.45 30.88 -16.37
CA ALA A 635 -17.22 31.77 -17.49
C ALA A 635 -16.00 32.67 -17.28
N GLU A 636 -15.81 33.19 -16.07
CA GLU A 636 -14.65 33.98 -15.71
C GLU A 636 -13.36 33.15 -15.73
N LEU A 637 -13.37 31.95 -15.17
CA LEU A 637 -12.22 31.05 -15.19
C LEU A 637 -11.87 30.67 -16.63
N GLU A 638 -12.86 30.30 -17.46
CA GLU A 638 -12.62 29.98 -18.87
C GLU A 638 -11.99 31.13 -19.65
N LYS A 639 -12.43 32.39 -19.46
CA LYS A 639 -11.83 33.56 -20.12
C LYS A 639 -10.36 33.75 -19.76
N HIS A 640 -9.97 33.39 -18.55
CA HIS A 640 -8.57 33.46 -18.11
C HIS A 640 -7.74 32.26 -18.55
N THR A 641 -8.36 31.19 -19.08
CA THR A 641 -7.65 29.94 -19.34
C THR A 641 -7.77 29.38 -20.76
N ASP A 642 -8.69 29.91 -21.58
CA ASP A 642 -9.02 29.36 -22.92
C ASP A 642 -7.86 29.43 -23.93
N SER A 643 -6.95 30.38 -23.75
CA SER A 643 -5.79 30.60 -24.60
C SER A 643 -4.56 29.81 -24.14
N LEU A 644 -4.57 29.32 -22.90
CA LEU A 644 -3.42 28.66 -22.28
C LEU A 644 -3.10 27.33 -22.93
N LEU A 645 -1.81 27.03 -22.96
CA LEU A 645 -1.29 25.73 -23.38
C LEU A 645 -0.97 24.90 -22.14
N MET A 646 -1.45 23.66 -22.11
CA MET A 646 -1.31 22.74 -20.99
C MET A 646 -0.43 21.53 -21.35
N PRO A 647 0.26 20.90 -20.39
CA PRO A 647 1.03 19.67 -20.64
C PRO A 647 0.14 18.54 -21.17
N ALA A 648 -1.08 18.43 -20.67
CA ALA A 648 -2.11 17.49 -21.10
C ALA A 648 -3.49 18.16 -21.15
N LYS A 649 -4.50 17.46 -21.68
CA LYS A 649 -5.89 17.92 -21.60
C LYS A 649 -6.36 17.86 -20.15
N ILE A 650 -7.05 18.92 -19.68
CA ILE A 650 -7.56 19.01 -18.30
C ILE A 650 -9.07 19.18 -18.33
N ASP A 651 -9.80 18.34 -17.59
CA ASP A 651 -11.24 18.51 -17.36
C ASP A 651 -11.48 19.21 -16.00
N ILE A 652 -12.22 20.31 -16.02
CA ILE A 652 -12.63 21.05 -14.81
C ILE A 652 -14.15 21.02 -14.70
N ALA A 653 -14.67 20.86 -13.47
CA ALA A 653 -16.10 20.96 -13.22
C ALA A 653 -16.43 21.65 -11.90
N ILE A 654 -17.54 22.41 -11.88
CA ILE A 654 -18.04 23.17 -10.73
C ILE A 654 -19.48 22.75 -10.44
N SER A 655 -19.74 22.39 -9.19
CA SER A 655 -20.99 21.76 -8.78
C SER A 655 -21.50 22.38 -7.49
N ALA A 656 -22.68 22.99 -7.55
CA ALA A 656 -23.31 23.63 -6.38
C ALA A 656 -24.48 22.83 -5.77
N CYS A 657 -24.87 21.73 -6.41
CA CYS A 657 -25.91 20.85 -5.92
C CYS A 657 -25.33 19.74 -5.05
N VAL A 658 -26.13 19.24 -4.12
CA VAL A 658 -25.78 18.11 -3.24
C VAL A 658 -25.47 16.83 -4.03
N ASP A 659 -26.11 16.66 -5.19
CA ASP A 659 -25.98 15.44 -6.00
C ASP A 659 -24.73 15.40 -6.89
N ASP A 660 -23.88 16.45 -6.83
CA ASP A 660 -22.74 16.64 -7.73
C ASP A 660 -23.04 16.30 -9.21
N CYS A 661 -24.07 16.91 -9.80
CA CYS A 661 -24.51 16.59 -11.16
C CYS A 661 -23.46 16.85 -12.25
N ALA A 662 -22.46 17.69 -11.98
CA ALA A 662 -21.33 17.91 -12.89
C ALA A 662 -20.25 16.82 -12.78
N LEU A 663 -20.39 15.90 -11.81
CA LEU A 663 -19.41 14.89 -11.43
C LEU A 663 -18.04 15.54 -11.14
N ALA A 664 -18.05 16.66 -10.44
CA ALA A 664 -16.86 17.45 -10.16
C ALA A 664 -15.84 16.68 -9.33
N ALA A 665 -16.28 15.88 -8.36
CA ALA A 665 -15.36 15.11 -7.50
C ALA A 665 -14.51 14.07 -8.25
N VAL A 666 -14.81 13.74 -9.51
CA VAL A 666 -14.09 12.74 -10.32
C VAL A 666 -13.41 13.36 -11.57
N ARG A 667 -13.31 14.69 -11.64
CA ARG A 667 -12.56 15.40 -12.70
C ARG A 667 -11.11 15.64 -12.28
N ASP A 668 -10.27 16.01 -13.26
CA ASP A 668 -8.88 16.39 -12.99
C ASP A 668 -8.83 17.51 -11.95
N ILE A 669 -9.76 18.47 -12.04
CA ILE A 669 -10.01 19.49 -11.02
C ILE A 669 -11.52 19.63 -10.79
N GLY A 670 -11.96 19.47 -9.54
CA GLY A 670 -13.36 19.55 -9.14
C GLY A 670 -13.60 20.63 -8.10
N ILE A 671 -14.69 21.39 -8.22
CA ILE A 671 -15.16 22.31 -7.19
C ILE A 671 -16.58 21.91 -6.76
N VAL A 672 -16.77 21.59 -5.49
CA VAL A 672 -18.05 21.12 -4.94
C VAL A 672 -18.50 22.04 -3.81
N LYS A 673 -19.77 22.48 -3.84
CA LYS A 673 -20.34 23.27 -2.74
C LYS A 673 -20.53 22.40 -1.50
N ALA A 674 -19.94 22.85 -0.38
CA ALA A 674 -20.07 22.21 0.92
C ALA A 674 -20.69 23.15 1.96
N VAL A 675 -21.06 22.61 3.13
CA VAL A 675 -21.70 23.36 4.23
C VAL A 675 -20.81 24.52 4.73
N GLY A 676 -19.49 24.37 4.65
CA GLY A 676 -18.51 25.36 5.12
C GLY A 676 -17.85 26.21 4.04
N GLY A 677 -18.20 26.06 2.76
CA GLY A 677 -17.49 26.73 1.67
C GLY A 677 -17.58 26.00 0.34
N TRP A 678 -16.45 25.87 -0.33
CA TRP A 678 -16.25 25.17 -1.60
C TRP A 678 -15.06 24.23 -1.45
N GLU A 679 -15.29 22.94 -1.60
CA GLU A 679 -14.26 21.92 -1.59
C GLU A 679 -13.63 21.83 -2.97
N LEU A 680 -12.30 21.93 -3.03
CA LEU A 680 -11.51 21.78 -4.24
C LEU A 680 -10.91 20.39 -4.24
N TYR A 681 -11.10 19.63 -5.31
CA TYR A 681 -10.54 18.30 -5.53
C TYR A 681 -9.58 18.33 -6.72
N ALA A 682 -8.51 17.53 -6.66
CA ALA A 682 -7.55 17.41 -7.75
C ALA A 682 -7.13 15.95 -7.99
N GLY A 683 -6.79 15.61 -9.24
CA GLY A 683 -6.28 14.29 -9.62
C GLY A 683 -7.35 13.22 -9.85
N GLY A 684 -8.63 13.61 -9.88
CA GLY A 684 -9.73 12.70 -10.20
C GLY A 684 -9.66 12.21 -11.65
N GLN A 685 -10.28 11.06 -11.91
CA GLN A 685 -10.34 10.49 -13.25
C GLN A 685 -11.74 9.93 -13.51
N GLY A 686 -12.36 10.33 -14.61
CA GLY A 686 -13.59 9.72 -15.11
C GLY A 686 -13.32 8.53 -16.04
N GLY A 687 -14.30 7.64 -16.21
CA GLY A 687 -14.25 6.54 -17.21
C GLY A 687 -14.07 5.15 -16.61
N GLN A 688 -13.42 4.23 -17.33
CA GLN A 688 -13.32 2.81 -16.95
C GLN A 688 -12.52 2.57 -15.65
N ASN A 689 -11.57 3.45 -15.34
CA ASN A 689 -10.79 3.45 -14.11
C ASN A 689 -11.15 4.68 -13.26
N ALA A 690 -12.45 4.84 -12.96
CA ALA A 690 -12.93 6.00 -12.25
C ALA A 690 -12.33 6.10 -10.84
N ARG A 691 -11.82 7.28 -10.49
CA ARG A 691 -11.34 7.60 -9.15
C ARG A 691 -11.77 9.01 -8.76
N ALA A 692 -12.12 9.17 -7.49
CA ALA A 692 -12.32 10.49 -6.92
C ALA A 692 -10.99 11.23 -6.86
N GLY A 693 -11.03 12.54 -7.09
CA GLY A 693 -9.91 13.42 -6.79
C GLY A 693 -9.68 13.50 -5.29
N GLU A 694 -8.46 13.82 -4.91
CA GLU A 694 -8.11 14.06 -3.52
C GLU A 694 -8.47 15.51 -3.16
N LEU A 695 -8.98 15.72 -1.94
CA LEU A 695 -9.33 17.06 -1.47
C LEU A 695 -8.05 17.91 -1.46
N LEU A 696 -7.99 18.98 -2.25
CA LEU A 696 -6.88 19.92 -2.29
C LEU A 696 -7.00 20.96 -1.17
N SER A 697 -8.14 21.65 -1.11
CA SER A 697 -8.40 22.76 -0.18
C SER A 697 -9.91 22.98 0.03
N VAL A 698 -10.28 23.81 1.00
CA VAL A 698 -11.64 24.32 1.19
C VAL A 698 -11.60 25.85 1.16
N ALA A 699 -12.18 26.45 0.13
CA ALA A 699 -12.28 27.90 -0.03
C ALA A 699 -13.60 28.44 0.55
N GLY A 700 -13.60 29.64 1.11
CA GLY A 700 -14.80 30.31 1.60
C GLY A 700 -15.72 30.76 0.46
N THR A 701 -15.15 31.21 -0.66
CA THR A 701 -15.88 31.73 -1.83
C THR A 701 -15.48 31.04 -3.13
N LEU A 702 -16.29 31.20 -4.19
CA LEU A 702 -15.92 30.73 -5.54
C LEU A 702 -14.74 31.51 -6.13
N GLU A 703 -14.62 32.79 -5.77
CA GLU A 703 -13.53 33.65 -6.20
C GLU A 703 -12.19 33.13 -5.65
N GLU A 704 -12.16 32.83 -4.35
CA GLU A 704 -11.00 32.21 -3.70
C GLU A 704 -10.69 30.82 -4.29
N ALA A 705 -11.72 30.00 -4.56
CA ALA A 705 -11.52 28.74 -5.26
C ALA A 705 -10.90 28.93 -6.65
N GLY A 706 -11.29 29.98 -7.36
CA GLY A 706 -10.72 30.38 -8.64
C GLY A 706 -9.23 30.74 -8.55
N GLU A 707 -8.82 31.45 -7.49
CA GLU A 707 -7.40 31.76 -7.23
C GLU A 707 -6.56 30.50 -7.02
N TYR A 708 -7.03 29.56 -6.20
CA TYR A 708 -6.34 28.28 -6.00
C TYR A 708 -6.19 27.50 -7.30
N ILE A 709 -7.22 27.49 -8.16
CA ILE A 709 -7.16 26.79 -9.44
C ILE A 709 -6.20 27.47 -10.41
N LYS A 710 -6.19 28.81 -10.49
CA LYS A 710 -5.23 29.55 -11.31
C LYS A 710 -3.79 29.23 -10.88
N GLY A 711 -3.50 29.31 -9.58
CA GLY A 711 -2.19 28.93 -9.04
C GLY A 711 -1.82 27.48 -9.32
N PHE A 712 -2.77 26.55 -9.13
CA PHE A 712 -2.60 25.13 -9.41
C PHE A 712 -2.26 24.87 -10.88
N LEU A 713 -3.01 25.49 -11.80
CA LEU A 713 -2.81 25.34 -13.23
C LEU A 713 -1.43 25.86 -13.65
N GLN A 714 -1.00 27.03 -13.15
CA GLN A 714 0.34 27.53 -13.47
C GLN A 714 1.43 26.61 -12.91
N TYR A 715 1.29 26.15 -11.68
CA TYR A 715 2.28 25.27 -11.07
C TYR A 715 2.38 23.91 -11.77
N TYR A 716 1.24 23.35 -12.17
CA TYR A 716 1.17 22.15 -12.99
C TYR A 716 1.86 22.35 -14.34
N ARG A 717 1.63 23.48 -15.02
CA ARG A 717 2.30 23.79 -16.30
C ARG A 717 3.82 23.80 -16.14
N GLU A 718 4.32 24.43 -15.09
CA GLU A 718 5.76 24.62 -14.84
C GLU A 718 6.50 23.35 -14.40
N THR A 719 5.79 22.35 -13.87
CA THR A 719 6.42 21.19 -13.21
C THR A 719 6.02 19.83 -13.75
N ALA A 720 5.01 19.75 -14.63
CA ALA A 720 4.59 18.51 -15.25
C ALA A 720 5.39 18.19 -16.53
N ASN A 721 5.61 16.90 -16.76
CA ASN A 721 6.12 16.40 -18.02
C ASN A 721 5.05 16.53 -19.11
N TYR A 722 5.48 16.64 -20.36
CA TYR A 722 4.55 16.75 -21.48
C TYR A 722 3.69 15.47 -21.60
N LEU A 723 2.37 15.64 -21.76
CA LEU A 723 1.35 14.58 -21.73
C LEU A 723 1.12 13.89 -20.37
N GLU A 724 1.81 14.30 -19.31
CA GLU A 724 1.57 13.78 -17.97
C GLU A 724 0.23 14.30 -17.44
N GLN A 725 -0.71 13.41 -17.08
CA GLN A 725 -2.03 13.80 -16.58
C GLN A 725 -1.94 14.41 -15.17
N VAL A 726 -2.88 15.29 -14.80
CA VAL A 726 -2.90 15.95 -13.47
C VAL A 726 -2.76 14.95 -12.33
N GLY A 727 -3.47 13.83 -12.41
CA GLY A 727 -3.39 12.83 -11.35
C GLY A 727 -2.10 12.00 -11.34
N GLN A 728 -1.39 11.84 -12.47
CA GLN A 728 -0.05 11.22 -12.51
C GLN A 728 0.99 12.19 -11.94
N TRP A 729 0.84 13.48 -12.28
CA TRP A 729 1.66 14.54 -11.75
C TRP A 729 1.50 14.68 -10.23
N ILE A 730 0.27 14.61 -9.68
CA ILE A 730 0.06 14.62 -8.22
C ILE A 730 0.71 13.41 -7.55
N GLU A 731 0.68 12.22 -8.15
CA GLU A 731 1.36 11.03 -7.61
C GLU A 731 2.88 11.20 -7.58
N ARG A 732 3.46 11.87 -8.59
CA ARG A 732 4.90 12.14 -8.69
C ARG A 732 5.36 13.31 -7.81
N ALA A 733 4.66 14.43 -7.86
CA ALA A 733 4.99 15.66 -7.14
C ALA A 733 4.58 15.60 -5.66
N GLY A 734 3.55 14.82 -5.33
CA GLY A 734 2.97 14.70 -4.00
C GLY A 734 1.96 15.81 -3.71
N LEU A 735 0.72 15.44 -3.37
CA LEU A 735 -0.34 16.40 -3.04
C LEU A 735 0.03 17.35 -1.88
N ILE A 736 0.79 16.87 -0.90
CA ILE A 736 1.27 17.68 0.22
C ILE A 736 2.16 18.81 -0.29
N HIS A 737 3.10 18.52 -1.19
CA HIS A 737 3.97 19.53 -1.77
C HIS A 737 3.18 20.56 -2.59
N VAL A 738 2.21 20.11 -3.39
CA VAL A 738 1.32 20.99 -4.14
C VAL A 738 0.56 21.93 -3.19
N ARG A 739 0.09 21.43 -2.04
CA ARG A 739 -0.54 22.28 -1.01
C ARG A 739 0.44 23.28 -0.40
N GLU A 740 1.66 22.88 -0.08
CA GLU A 740 2.67 23.78 0.47
C GLU A 740 2.94 24.96 -0.47
N VAL A 741 3.04 24.70 -1.78
CA VAL A 741 3.23 25.75 -2.79
C VAL A 741 2.00 26.65 -2.92
N LEU A 742 0.80 26.08 -2.95
CA LEU A 742 -0.42 26.86 -3.16
C LEU A 742 -0.92 27.59 -1.90
N PHE A 743 -0.57 27.11 -0.71
CA PHE A 743 -0.99 27.70 0.56
C PHE A 743 -0.01 28.76 1.06
N ASP A 744 1.18 28.83 0.47
CA ASP A 744 2.02 30.01 0.57
C ASP A 744 1.42 31.12 -0.31
N ASP A 745 0.84 32.14 0.35
CA ASP A 745 0.18 33.26 -0.32
C ASP A 745 1.09 34.02 -1.28
N GLU A 746 2.39 34.11 -0.97
CA GLU A 746 3.35 34.82 -1.82
C GLU A 746 3.65 34.00 -3.08
N LEU A 747 3.90 32.70 -2.94
CA LEU A 747 4.12 31.80 -4.08
C LEU A 747 2.87 31.69 -4.96
N ARG A 748 1.68 31.54 -4.36
CA ARG A 748 0.41 31.51 -5.10
C ARG A 748 0.20 32.79 -5.90
N ARG A 749 0.46 33.95 -5.31
CA ARG A 749 0.35 35.23 -6.03
C ARG A 749 1.33 35.31 -7.19
N GLN A 750 2.58 34.90 -7.00
CA GLN A 750 3.58 34.89 -8.08
C GLN A 750 3.19 33.95 -9.23
N LEU A 751 2.61 32.79 -8.93
CA LEU A 751 2.07 31.87 -9.93
C LEU A 751 0.91 32.51 -10.71
N MET A 752 -0.02 33.16 -10.02
CA MET A 752 -1.14 33.84 -10.68
C MET A 752 -0.70 35.02 -11.54
N GLU A 753 0.25 35.83 -11.08
CA GLU A 753 0.82 36.94 -11.86
C GLU A 753 1.42 36.45 -13.18
N ARG A 754 2.20 35.36 -13.16
CA ARG A 754 2.75 34.74 -14.38
C ARG A 754 1.64 34.22 -15.32
N LEU A 755 0.63 33.56 -14.76
CA LEU A 755 -0.52 33.09 -15.55
C LEU A 755 -1.27 34.25 -16.23
N GLU A 756 -1.45 35.37 -15.53
CA GLU A 756 -2.11 36.57 -16.06
C GLU A 756 -1.29 37.27 -17.15
N GLU A 757 0.02 37.39 -16.97
CA GLU A 757 0.93 37.94 -17.99
C GLU A 757 0.81 37.17 -19.30
N GLU A 758 0.73 35.83 -19.23
CA GLU A 758 0.59 34.97 -20.39
C GLU A 758 -0.79 35.04 -21.05
N SER A 759 -1.84 35.15 -20.23
CA SER A 759 -3.23 35.21 -20.72
C SER A 759 -3.54 36.54 -21.44
N ARG A 760 -2.77 37.61 -21.18
CA ARG A 760 -2.95 38.94 -21.79
C ARG A 760 -2.22 39.13 -23.14
N LEU A 761 -1.25 38.29 -23.46
CA LEU A 761 -0.49 38.38 -24.72
C LEU A 761 -1.35 38.18 -26.00
N PRO A 762 -2.32 37.25 -26.04
CA PRO A 762 -3.23 37.09 -27.17
C PRO A 762 -4.17 38.29 -27.40
N GLU A 763 -4.65 38.95 -26.33
CA GLU A 763 -5.55 40.11 -26.43
C GLU A 763 -4.85 41.33 -27.09
N GLN A 764 -3.56 41.53 -26.81
CA GLN A 764 -2.78 42.60 -27.41
C GLN A 764 -2.47 42.36 -28.91
N GLU A 765 -2.38 41.10 -29.34
CA GLU A 765 -2.24 40.76 -30.77
C GLU A 765 -3.57 40.87 -31.53
N MET A 766 -4.71 40.57 -30.90
CA MET A 766 -6.04 40.79 -31.49
C MET A 766 -6.32 42.27 -31.77
N ILE A 767 -5.89 43.17 -30.88
CA ILE A 767 -6.04 44.63 -31.05
C ILE A 767 -5.11 45.16 -32.17
N LYS A 768 -3.92 44.57 -32.35
CA LYS A 768 -2.99 44.92 -33.45
C LYS A 768 -3.41 44.38 -34.82
N GLY A 769 -4.24 43.35 -34.88
CA GLY A 769 -4.82 42.83 -36.13
C GLY A 769 -6.08 43.57 -36.61
N LEU A 770 -6.63 44.46 -35.78
CA LEU A 770 -7.79 45.32 -36.08
C LEU A 770 -7.40 46.79 -36.35
N MET A 771 -6.11 47.12 -36.31
CA MET A 771 -5.50 48.34 -36.86
C MET A 771 -4.77 48.01 -38.14
#